data_AF-A0AA39XA20-F1
#
_entry.id   AF-A0AA39XA20-F1
#
_cell.length_a   1.000
_cell.length_b   1.000
_cell.length_c   1.000
_cell.angle_alpha   90.00
_cell.angle_beta   90.00
_cell.angle_gamma   90.00
#
_symmetry.space_group_name_H-M   'P 1'
#
loop_
_entity.id
_entity.type
_entity.pdbx_description
1 polymer ?
#
loop_
_entity_poly.entity_id
_entity_poly.type
_entity_poly.pdbx_seq_one_letter_code
_entity_poly.pdbx_strand_id
1 'polypeptide(L)'
;MRLSKSDKHQKAQTMLFRKLGDALGNQLEKSSPGSPILLPNGARIFNRLVEFLRNQYVHYGFQEVITPTIYKKALWAKSGHLENYADDMFTVTSTSPSRSDEPALDANSAANEYGLKPMNCPGHCLIFAAQKRSYRDLPIRYADFSPLHRNEVSGALSGLTRVRRFHQDDGHIFCRPSQIEDEIRKTLDFIRVAYSVFRLGPYRLALSTRPESYIGSLDDWAQAEGSLKRALDACGQTWTLNEGDGAFYGPKIDVILKDSDGKEHQTATVQLDFQLPKRFELEYQAPAPEVEQRGETTTDAALLAVSGPVAPVLIHRAVLGSVERLMALLIEHYNGKWPFWLNPRQGIILTVNDSEPVVEWARRTQRVLLGVEEALEGGVVAPSGLGAIDVDDSARSLQLKVREAKTKGYGMIIVVGPKNVAEGTVSVDATGVPQVGDKPAEKGLEMTPEELVVFMKAKKPPSAMDLTNPSDPPPDYITAAAAHGIRLRQSAPIRRGPMPLELPILTHLKTKRVILASASPRRKALLAQIGLPNLEVFPSTEPEDLDKKVHTPEEYVAATARRKCMAVYQLAIDQQEAAEKAAAAHKPSSPDDKPPTIPDEPALVISADTIIATRAGQILEKPRTEADHVRMLTHLRDTRVHRVLTAVCVLAPKEDATHPGYEIATHTEETSVFFAQANDGLPDDVIASYVRTREGADKAGGYALQGVGGMLLVEKIEGSVDNVIGLPVRKTLQLCEKVVFKQGVDEDEEETGSEEE
;
A
#
# COMPACT_ATOMS: atom_id res chain seq x y z
N MET A 1 17.61 29.24 -5.59
CA MET A 1 18.50 30.01 -4.69
C MET A 1 19.23 29.00 -3.80
N ARG A 2 20.52 28.72 -4.06
CA ARG A 2 21.29 27.74 -3.26
C ARG A 2 21.62 28.37 -1.90
N LEU A 3 21.33 27.67 -0.80
CA LEU A 3 21.74 28.09 0.54
C LEU A 3 23.24 27.86 0.74
N SER A 4 23.87 28.73 1.53
CA SER A 4 25.27 28.55 1.93
C SER A 4 25.42 27.29 2.82
N LYS A 5 26.60 26.64 2.82
CA LYS A 5 26.89 25.51 3.73
C LYS A 5 26.66 25.88 5.21
N SER A 6 26.88 27.14 5.57
CA SER A 6 26.64 27.67 6.92
C SER A 6 25.14 27.66 7.30
N ASP A 7 24.25 28.10 6.41
CA ASP A 7 22.80 28.09 6.65
C ASP A 7 22.21 26.68 6.73
N LYS A 8 22.75 25.73 5.95
CA LYS A 8 22.34 24.32 5.99
C LYS A 8 22.68 23.68 7.33
N HIS A 9 23.91 23.89 7.80
CA HIS A 9 24.39 23.40 9.09
C HIS A 9 23.60 24.01 10.26
N GLN A 10 23.30 25.31 10.19
CA GLN A 10 22.48 26.06 11.17
C GLN A 10 21.07 25.45 11.35
N LYS A 11 20.40 25.07 10.25
CA LYS A 11 19.04 24.49 10.28
C LYS A 11 19.00 23.09 10.86
N ALA A 12 19.93 22.21 10.47
CA ALA A 12 20.06 20.87 11.05
C ALA A 12 20.37 20.94 12.57
N GLN A 13 21.29 21.82 12.96
CA GLN A 13 21.60 22.08 14.37
C GLN A 13 20.40 22.60 15.18
N THR A 14 19.44 23.29 14.56
CA THR A 14 18.24 23.78 15.27
C THR A 14 17.30 22.64 15.69
N MET A 15 17.33 21.50 14.99
CA MET A 15 16.59 20.30 15.39
C MET A 15 17.33 19.43 16.42
N LEU A 16 18.66 19.56 16.47
CA LEU A 16 19.53 18.76 17.33
C LEU A 16 19.87 19.45 18.64
N PHE A 17 20.07 20.78 18.67
CA PHE A 17 20.56 21.45 19.89
C PHE A 17 20.19 22.94 20.02
N ARG A 18 19.81 23.66 18.97
CA ARG A 18 19.89 25.13 19.02
C ARG A 18 18.81 25.88 19.81
N LYS A 19 17.76 25.21 20.29
CA LYS A 19 16.85 25.86 21.27
C LYS A 19 17.46 25.99 22.67
N LEU A 20 18.59 25.32 22.94
CA LEU A 20 19.29 25.37 24.23
C LEU A 20 20.39 26.46 24.28
N GLY A 21 20.64 27.17 23.17
CA GLY A 21 21.75 28.11 23.02
C GLY A 21 23.06 27.41 22.65
N ASP A 22 23.89 28.06 21.84
CA ASP A 22 25.12 27.47 21.25
C ASP A 22 26.09 26.95 22.34
N ALA A 23 26.10 27.55 23.54
CA ALA A 23 26.93 27.09 24.66
C ALA A 23 26.46 25.77 25.28
N LEU A 24 25.15 25.59 25.50
CA LEU A 24 24.60 24.38 26.14
C LEU A 24 24.56 23.20 25.15
N GLY A 25 24.30 23.47 23.87
CA GLY A 25 24.44 22.48 22.79
C GLY A 25 25.87 21.94 22.71
N ASN A 26 26.86 22.82 22.70
CA ASN A 26 28.28 22.43 22.66
C ASN A 26 28.73 21.69 23.94
N GLN A 27 28.14 21.97 25.10
CA GLN A 27 28.45 21.22 26.34
C GLN A 27 27.88 19.80 26.31
N LEU A 28 26.67 19.61 25.79
CA LEU A 28 26.04 18.30 25.65
C LEU A 28 26.75 17.41 24.62
N GLU A 29 27.28 17.99 23.54
CA GLU A 29 28.08 17.23 22.56
C GLU A 29 29.42 16.76 23.14
N LYS A 30 30.04 17.56 24.03
CA LYS A 30 31.30 17.18 24.70
C LYS A 30 31.14 16.01 25.68
N SER A 31 29.96 15.83 26.29
CA SER A 31 29.73 14.74 27.25
C SER A 31 29.50 13.38 26.58
N SER A 32 29.01 13.36 25.33
CA SER A 32 28.89 12.14 24.54
C SER A 32 29.11 12.42 23.04
N PRO A 33 30.39 12.55 22.60
CA PRO A 33 30.71 12.87 21.22
C PRO A 33 30.14 11.84 20.26
N GLY A 34 29.48 12.29 19.19
CA GLY A 34 28.87 11.41 18.19
C GLY A 34 27.58 10.71 18.68
N SER A 35 27.02 11.11 19.82
CA SER A 35 25.71 10.61 20.30
C SER A 35 24.71 11.77 20.29
N PRO A 36 23.97 11.97 19.19
CA PRO A 36 23.07 13.11 19.06
C PRO A 36 21.92 13.04 20.08
N ILE A 37 21.56 14.19 20.66
CA ILE A 37 20.37 14.35 21.49
C ILE A 37 19.27 14.89 20.59
N LEU A 38 18.17 14.14 20.48
CA LEU A 38 17.02 14.59 19.69
C LEU A 38 16.08 15.42 20.58
N LEU A 39 16.02 16.73 20.33
CA LEU A 39 15.03 17.61 20.95
C LEU A 39 13.60 17.24 20.49
N PRO A 40 12.52 17.74 21.13
CA PRO A 40 11.15 17.30 20.83
C PRO A 40 10.77 17.28 19.34
N ASN A 41 11.22 18.27 18.56
CA ASN A 41 10.98 18.29 17.11
C ASN A 41 11.75 17.19 16.36
N GLY A 42 13.01 16.96 16.71
CA GLY A 42 13.80 15.86 16.15
C GLY A 42 13.21 14.51 16.50
N ALA A 43 12.81 14.33 17.77
CA ALA A 43 12.16 13.11 18.26
C ALA A 43 10.83 12.84 17.53
N ARG A 44 10.01 13.87 17.26
CA ARG A 44 8.78 13.74 16.46
C ARG A 44 9.05 13.19 15.05
N ILE A 45 10.07 13.71 14.37
CA ILE A 45 10.47 13.22 13.03
C ILE A 45 10.94 11.77 13.14
N PHE A 46 11.86 11.49 14.06
CA PHE A 46 12.40 10.15 14.29
C PHE A 46 11.29 9.11 14.51
N ASN A 47 10.37 9.39 15.44
CA ASN A 47 9.29 8.48 15.79
C ASN A 47 8.36 8.21 14.61
N ARG A 48 8.07 9.22 13.78
CA ARG A 48 7.22 9.07 12.59
C ARG A 48 7.89 8.26 11.50
N LEU A 49 9.21 8.37 11.32
CA LEU A 49 9.96 7.52 10.38
C LEU A 49 9.93 6.06 10.83
N VAL A 50 10.17 5.82 12.11
CA VAL A 50 10.11 4.46 12.70
C VAL A 50 8.70 3.89 12.61
N GLU A 51 7.67 4.65 12.98
CA GLU A 51 6.26 4.24 12.90
C GLU A 51 5.83 3.96 11.46
N PHE A 52 6.25 4.79 10.50
CA PHE A 52 6.02 4.54 9.08
C PHE A 52 6.55 3.17 8.65
N LEU A 53 7.80 2.85 9.00
CA LEU A 53 8.39 1.56 8.68
C LEU A 53 7.72 0.39 9.40
N ARG A 54 7.39 0.54 10.69
CA ARG A 54 6.64 -0.50 11.44
C ARG A 54 5.33 -0.87 10.76
N ASN A 55 4.62 0.13 10.24
CA ASN A 55 3.41 -0.11 9.46
C ASN A 55 3.70 -0.85 8.14
N GLN A 56 4.84 -0.56 7.48
CA GLN A 56 5.24 -1.30 6.28
C GLN A 56 5.73 -2.72 6.59
N TYR A 57 6.32 -2.96 7.76
CA TYR A 57 6.78 -4.29 8.17
C TYR A 57 5.66 -5.32 8.19
N VAL A 58 4.46 -4.93 8.61
CA VAL A 58 3.27 -5.80 8.52
C VAL A 58 2.99 -6.23 7.08
N HIS A 59 3.05 -5.29 6.13
CA HIS A 59 2.82 -5.57 4.71
C HIS A 59 3.89 -6.50 4.11
N TYR A 60 5.16 -6.26 4.43
CA TYR A 60 6.28 -7.06 3.93
C TYR A 60 6.57 -8.32 4.77
N GLY A 61 5.75 -8.62 5.79
CA GLY A 61 5.85 -9.83 6.61
C GLY A 61 7.08 -9.89 7.52
N PHE A 62 7.52 -8.73 8.03
CA PHE A 62 8.57 -8.61 9.04
C PHE A 62 8.00 -8.68 10.46
N GLN A 63 8.73 -9.36 11.34
CA GLN A 63 8.45 -9.43 12.77
C GLN A 63 9.49 -8.59 13.51
N GLU A 64 9.05 -7.55 14.23
CA GLU A 64 9.96 -6.73 15.02
C GLU A 64 10.43 -7.48 16.27
N VAL A 65 11.73 -7.46 16.52
CA VAL A 65 12.39 -8.03 17.70
C VAL A 65 13.22 -6.94 18.39
N ILE A 66 13.42 -7.09 19.69
CA ILE A 66 14.30 -6.22 20.47
C ILE A 66 15.39 -7.09 21.07
N THR A 67 16.64 -6.81 20.71
CA THR A 67 17.80 -7.61 21.15
C THR A 67 18.69 -6.85 22.12
N PRO A 68 19.42 -7.56 23.02
CA PRO A 68 20.38 -6.93 23.92
C PRO A 68 21.35 -5.96 23.24
N THR A 69 21.78 -4.93 23.98
CA THR A 69 22.78 -3.95 23.48
C THR A 69 24.21 -4.38 23.78
N ILE A 70 24.40 -5.21 24.82
CA ILE A 70 25.70 -5.67 25.30
C ILE A 70 25.75 -7.19 25.13
N TYR A 71 26.83 -7.70 24.52
CA TYR A 71 27.08 -9.13 24.35
C TYR A 71 28.51 -9.50 24.77
N LYS A 72 28.70 -10.77 25.18
CA LYS A 72 30.02 -11.33 25.43
C LYS A 72 30.87 -11.27 24.16
N LYS A 73 32.16 -10.97 24.29
CA LYS A 73 33.10 -10.87 23.17
C LYS A 73 33.17 -12.14 22.31
N ALA A 74 32.92 -13.30 22.91
CA ALA A 74 32.84 -14.58 22.24
C ALA A 74 31.80 -14.61 21.09
N LEU A 75 30.69 -13.87 21.19
CA LEU A 75 29.70 -13.78 20.10
C LEU A 75 30.29 -13.08 18.86
N TRP A 76 31.07 -12.04 19.07
CA TRP A 76 31.73 -11.28 18.00
C TRP A 76 32.85 -12.09 17.34
N ALA A 77 33.58 -12.90 18.11
CA ALA A 77 34.54 -13.87 17.57
C ALA A 77 33.83 -14.96 16.74
N LYS A 78 32.75 -15.55 17.27
CA LYS A 78 31.96 -16.56 16.55
C LYS A 78 31.46 -16.01 15.21
N SER A 79 30.93 -14.79 15.20
CA SER A 79 30.45 -14.14 13.98
C SER A 79 31.52 -13.64 13.02
N GLY A 80 32.78 -13.54 13.46
CA GLY A 80 33.89 -12.97 12.68
C GLY A 80 34.00 -11.45 12.67
N HIS A 81 33.11 -10.76 13.40
CA HIS A 81 33.16 -9.31 13.55
C HIS A 81 34.33 -8.88 14.43
N LEU A 82 34.78 -9.72 15.38
CA LEU A 82 35.94 -9.35 16.18
C LEU A 82 37.21 -9.23 15.33
N GLU A 83 37.40 -10.11 14.34
CA GLU A 83 38.57 -10.05 13.46
C GLU A 83 38.57 -8.78 12.57
N ASN A 84 37.40 -8.31 12.16
CA ASN A 84 37.26 -7.28 11.12
C ASN A 84 36.81 -5.89 11.64
N TYR A 85 36.21 -5.83 12.83
CA TYR A 85 35.58 -4.62 13.40
C TYR A 85 36.07 -4.28 14.83
N ALA A 86 37.08 -4.97 15.38
CA ALA A 86 37.52 -4.75 16.77
C ALA A 86 37.79 -3.28 17.11
N ASP A 87 38.53 -2.57 16.25
CA ASP A 87 38.93 -1.17 16.48
C ASP A 87 37.72 -0.21 16.44
N ASP A 88 36.68 -0.59 15.70
CA ASP A 88 35.42 0.15 15.55
C ASP A 88 34.36 -0.27 16.59
N MET A 89 34.70 -1.09 17.58
CA MET A 89 33.79 -1.52 18.64
C MET A 89 34.08 -0.86 19.98
N PHE A 90 33.03 -0.56 20.74
CA PHE A 90 33.17 -0.15 22.14
C PHE A 90 33.18 -1.38 23.06
N THR A 91 34.21 -1.49 23.89
CA THR A 91 34.32 -2.52 24.93
C THR A 91 33.64 -2.06 26.23
N VAL A 92 32.97 -2.99 26.90
CA VAL A 92 32.35 -2.82 28.21
C VAL A 92 32.96 -3.82 29.17
N THR A 93 33.48 -3.35 30.30
CA THR A 93 34.08 -4.18 31.35
C THR A 93 33.22 -4.12 32.62
N SER A 94 33.05 -5.27 33.28
CA SER A 94 32.38 -5.33 34.58
C SER A 94 33.27 -4.70 35.66
N THR A 95 32.70 -3.89 36.52
CA THR A 95 33.42 -3.18 37.60
C THR A 95 33.61 -4.03 38.87
N SER A 96 33.05 -5.25 38.92
CA SER A 96 33.09 -6.09 40.10
C SER A 96 33.43 -7.55 39.74
N PRO A 97 34.59 -8.07 40.17
CA PRO A 97 34.98 -9.46 39.94
C PRO A 97 34.00 -10.48 40.54
N SER A 98 33.31 -10.12 41.64
CA SER A 98 32.33 -10.97 42.33
C SER A 98 30.96 -11.04 41.64
N ARG A 99 30.76 -10.29 40.54
CA ARG A 99 29.54 -10.31 39.71
C ARG A 99 29.79 -10.97 38.35
N SER A 100 30.85 -11.76 38.22
CA SER A 100 31.08 -12.59 37.03
C SER A 100 30.26 -13.87 37.12
N ASP A 101 29.59 -14.24 36.01
CA ASP A 101 28.79 -15.48 35.92
C ASP A 101 29.67 -16.75 35.91
N GLU A 102 31.00 -16.58 35.79
CA GLU A 102 32.01 -17.63 35.71
C GLU A 102 33.12 -17.34 36.74
N PRO A 103 33.61 -18.32 37.52
CA PRO A 103 34.69 -18.10 38.47
C PRO A 103 35.95 -17.63 37.72
N ALA A 104 36.43 -16.44 38.07
CA ALA A 104 37.65 -15.86 37.50
C ALA A 104 38.85 -16.78 37.77
N LEU A 105 39.27 -17.55 36.76
CA LEU A 105 40.46 -18.39 36.82
C LEU A 105 41.76 -17.55 36.81
N ASP A 106 41.68 -16.28 36.41
CA ASP A 106 42.76 -15.30 36.40
C ASP A 106 42.19 -13.86 36.30
N ALA A 107 42.88 -12.91 36.95
CA ALA A 107 42.50 -11.49 36.93
C ALA A 107 42.64 -10.79 35.55
N ASN A 108 43.13 -11.53 34.55
CA ASN A 108 43.38 -11.08 33.18
C ASN A 108 42.59 -11.89 32.12
N SER A 109 41.62 -12.70 32.51
CA SER A 109 40.84 -13.49 31.55
C SER A 109 39.96 -12.59 30.68
N ALA A 110 40.20 -12.65 29.38
CA ALA A 110 39.36 -12.04 28.34
C ALA A 110 37.93 -12.62 28.30
N ALA A 111 37.58 -13.60 29.15
CA ALA A 111 36.27 -14.26 29.16
C ALA A 111 35.14 -13.38 29.73
N ASN A 112 35.49 -12.30 30.43
CA ASN A 112 34.54 -11.34 31.02
C ASN A 112 34.46 -10.00 30.26
N GLU A 113 35.04 -9.92 29.05
CA GLU A 113 34.92 -8.74 28.20
C GLU A 113 33.60 -8.78 27.41
N TYR A 114 32.87 -7.66 27.48
CA TYR A 114 31.66 -7.44 26.71
C TYR A 114 31.90 -6.36 25.65
N GLY A 115 31.09 -6.34 24.62
CA GLY A 115 31.07 -5.28 23.62
C GLY A 115 29.67 -4.73 23.43
N LEU A 116 29.58 -3.41 23.19
CA LEU A 116 28.36 -2.83 22.63
C LEU A 116 28.21 -3.31 21.19
N LYS A 117 26.98 -3.68 20.80
CA LYS A 117 26.73 -4.20 19.46
C LYS A 117 26.99 -3.15 18.37
N PRO A 118 27.82 -3.44 17.35
CA PRO A 118 27.98 -2.59 16.18
C PRO A 118 26.95 -2.85 15.07
N MET A 119 26.20 -3.96 15.20
CA MET A 119 25.15 -4.43 14.28
C MET A 119 24.26 -5.49 14.95
N ASN A 120 23.06 -5.75 14.40
CA ASN A 120 22.10 -6.67 15.02
C ASN A 120 22.22 -8.13 14.54
N CYS A 121 22.89 -8.39 13.41
CA CYS A 121 22.89 -9.71 12.75
C CYS A 121 23.23 -10.89 13.68
N PRO A 122 24.22 -10.85 14.59
CA PRO A 122 24.55 -12.01 15.41
C PRO A 122 23.46 -12.32 16.43
N GLY A 123 22.77 -11.28 16.94
CA GLY A 123 21.63 -11.45 17.83
C GLY A 123 20.44 -12.13 17.14
N HIS A 124 20.19 -11.80 15.86
CA HIS A 124 19.12 -12.41 15.07
C HIS A 124 19.43 -13.87 14.72
N CYS A 125 20.70 -14.20 14.48
CA CYS A 125 21.13 -15.60 14.34
C CYS A 125 20.86 -16.43 15.60
N LEU A 126 21.05 -15.85 16.80
CA LEU A 126 20.70 -16.53 18.07
C LEU A 126 19.20 -16.82 18.16
N ILE A 127 18.34 -15.88 17.73
CA ILE A 127 16.88 -16.06 17.71
C ILE A 127 16.49 -17.17 16.72
N PHE A 128 17.11 -17.20 15.54
CA PHE A 128 16.87 -18.26 14.56
C PHE A 128 17.23 -19.63 15.14
N ALA A 129 18.44 -19.75 15.70
CA ALA A 129 18.99 -20.98 16.28
C ALA A 129 18.23 -21.50 17.51
N ALA A 130 17.53 -20.62 18.23
CA ALA A 130 16.80 -21.00 19.45
C ALA A 130 15.62 -21.95 19.20
N GLN A 131 15.18 -22.14 17.95
CA GLN A 131 14.06 -23.01 17.61
C GLN A 131 14.41 -23.91 16.43
N LYS A 132 13.88 -25.14 16.43
CA LYS A 132 13.95 -26.02 15.25
C LYS A 132 13.10 -25.42 14.13
N ARG A 133 13.66 -25.36 12.92
CA ARG A 133 13.01 -24.76 11.75
C ARG A 133 12.73 -25.82 10.68
N SER A 134 11.58 -25.71 10.03
CA SER A 134 11.24 -26.43 8.81
C SER A 134 11.37 -25.51 7.59
N TYR A 135 11.61 -26.07 6.40
CA TYR A 135 11.55 -25.31 5.15
C TYR A 135 10.23 -24.54 4.96
N ARG A 136 9.14 -25.00 5.59
CA ARG A 136 7.81 -24.36 5.56
C ARG A 136 7.74 -23.08 6.38
N ASP A 137 8.61 -22.91 7.36
CA ASP A 137 8.66 -21.71 8.19
C ASP A 137 9.37 -20.56 7.46
N LEU A 138 10.14 -20.87 6.41
CA LEU A 138 10.93 -19.89 5.66
C LEU A 138 10.12 -19.32 4.48
N PRO A 139 10.18 -17.99 4.25
CA PRO A 139 11.16 -17.06 4.80
C PRO A 139 10.75 -16.45 6.16
N ILE A 140 11.71 -16.40 7.09
CA ILE A 140 11.58 -15.69 8.38
C ILE A 140 12.23 -14.32 8.26
N ARG A 141 11.55 -13.26 8.69
CA ARG A 141 12.03 -11.88 8.57
C ARG A 141 12.00 -11.17 9.90
N TYR A 142 13.17 -10.83 10.43
CA TYR A 142 13.28 -10.03 11.64
C TYR A 142 13.61 -8.57 11.31
N ALA A 143 13.05 -7.65 12.08
CA ALA A 143 13.41 -6.23 12.06
C ALA A 143 13.79 -5.75 13.47
N ASP A 144 14.75 -4.84 13.59
CA ASP A 144 15.24 -4.38 14.89
C ASP A 144 15.72 -2.92 14.83
N PHE A 145 15.14 -2.07 15.68
CA PHE A 145 15.50 -0.65 15.83
C PHE A 145 16.34 -0.36 17.07
N SER A 146 16.87 -1.38 17.74
CA SER A 146 17.73 -1.20 18.91
C SER A 146 18.97 -0.37 18.56
N PRO A 147 19.48 0.43 19.51
CA PRO A 147 20.64 1.29 19.27
C PRO A 147 21.90 0.46 18.98
N LEU A 148 22.63 0.90 17.95
CA LEU A 148 23.93 0.37 17.56
C LEU A 148 25.03 1.37 17.90
N HIS A 149 26.24 0.85 18.16
CA HIS A 149 27.39 1.66 18.55
C HIS A 149 28.63 1.30 17.73
N ARG A 150 29.25 2.30 17.10
CA ARG A 150 30.53 2.17 16.39
C ARG A 150 31.50 3.23 16.90
N ASN A 151 32.73 2.82 17.18
CA ASN A 151 33.81 3.68 17.70
C ASN A 151 34.47 4.50 16.59
N GLU A 152 33.66 5.28 15.88
CA GLU A 152 34.11 6.15 14.81
C GLU A 152 35.18 7.14 15.30
N VAL A 153 36.18 7.39 14.45
CA VAL A 153 37.24 8.36 14.71
C VAL A 153 36.63 9.74 14.95
N SER A 154 37.06 10.42 16.02
CA SER A 154 36.45 11.68 16.47
C SER A 154 36.43 12.77 15.40
N GLY A 155 37.47 12.86 14.57
CA GLY A 155 37.56 13.81 13.46
C GLY A 155 36.61 13.54 12.28
N ALA A 156 36.01 12.35 12.21
CA ALA A 156 35.08 11.97 11.16
C ALA A 156 33.60 12.22 11.52
N LEU A 157 33.31 12.53 12.79
CA LEU A 157 31.94 12.79 13.27
C LEU A 157 31.38 14.05 12.63
N SER A 158 30.11 13.98 12.19
CA SER A 158 29.48 15.10 11.50
C SER A 158 27.97 15.12 11.66
N GLY A 159 27.49 15.95 12.59
CA GLY A 159 26.06 16.17 12.85
C GLY A 159 25.31 14.86 13.05
N LEU A 160 24.37 14.57 12.14
CA LEU A 160 23.63 13.29 12.09
C LEU A 160 24.11 12.32 11.00
N THR A 161 25.01 12.76 10.11
CA THR A 161 25.42 11.95 8.95
C THR A 161 26.43 10.86 9.31
N ARG A 162 27.28 11.13 10.32
CA ARG A 162 28.27 10.20 10.87
C ARG A 162 28.35 10.36 12.38
N VAL A 163 27.90 9.32 13.09
CA VAL A 163 27.65 9.29 14.54
C VAL A 163 28.17 7.97 15.11
N ARG A 164 28.44 7.96 16.42
CA ARG A 164 28.87 6.77 17.18
C ARG A 164 27.70 5.93 17.65
N ARG A 165 26.58 6.57 18.02
CA ARG A 165 25.32 5.90 18.36
C ARG A 165 24.28 6.19 17.29
N PHE A 166 23.65 5.15 16.76
CA PHE A 166 22.61 5.28 15.74
C PHE A 166 21.56 4.18 15.84
N HIS A 167 20.41 4.40 15.21
CA HIS A 167 19.36 3.39 15.04
C HIS A 167 19.27 3.09 13.55
N GLN A 168 19.43 1.83 13.19
CA GLN A 168 19.25 1.37 11.81
C GLN A 168 17.90 0.67 11.70
N ASP A 169 17.24 0.80 10.56
CA ASP A 169 16.05 0.02 10.25
C ASP A 169 16.40 -1.41 9.80
N ASP A 170 17.18 -2.07 10.65
CA ASP A 170 17.92 -3.27 10.33
C ASP A 170 16.97 -4.45 10.14
N GLY A 171 17.07 -5.12 9.00
CA GLY A 171 16.25 -6.26 8.63
C GLY A 171 17.09 -7.48 8.27
N HIS A 172 16.72 -8.65 8.78
CA HIS A 172 17.39 -9.92 8.50
C HIS A 172 16.37 -10.95 8.02
N ILE A 173 16.52 -11.41 6.78
CA ILE A 173 15.64 -12.41 6.16
C ILE A 173 16.42 -13.73 6.08
N PHE A 174 15.95 -14.74 6.80
CA PHE A 174 16.40 -16.12 6.68
C PHE A 174 15.51 -16.83 5.65
N CYS A 175 16.08 -17.16 4.51
CA CYS A 175 15.34 -17.72 3.38
C CYS A 175 16.03 -18.96 2.80
N ARG A 176 15.28 -19.71 2.01
CA ARG A 176 15.79 -20.86 1.25
C ARG A 176 16.54 -20.32 0.02
N PRO A 177 17.56 -21.02 -0.51
CA PRO A 177 18.29 -20.53 -1.68
C PRO A 177 17.40 -20.22 -2.89
N SER A 178 16.33 -21.00 -3.09
CA SER A 178 15.32 -20.77 -4.14
C SER A 178 14.47 -19.50 -3.95
N GLN A 179 14.46 -18.90 -2.75
CA GLN A 179 13.67 -17.71 -2.41
C GLN A 179 14.46 -16.39 -2.53
N ILE A 180 15.78 -16.44 -2.76
CA ILE A 180 16.67 -15.26 -2.73
C ILE A 180 16.17 -14.14 -3.64
N GLU A 181 15.90 -14.45 -4.91
CA GLU A 181 15.53 -13.44 -5.92
C GLU A 181 14.19 -12.77 -5.60
N ASP A 182 13.21 -13.54 -5.11
CA ASP A 182 11.91 -13.03 -4.69
C ASP A 182 12.01 -12.09 -3.48
N GLU A 183 12.86 -12.43 -2.50
CA GLU A 183 13.05 -11.62 -1.30
C GLU A 183 13.85 -10.34 -1.59
N ILE A 184 14.83 -10.38 -2.50
CA ILE A 184 15.51 -9.17 -2.99
C ILE A 184 14.51 -8.28 -3.73
N ARG A 185 13.69 -8.84 -4.63
CA ARG A 185 12.68 -8.07 -5.38
C ARG A 185 11.71 -7.35 -4.44
N LYS A 186 11.18 -8.05 -3.42
CA LYS A 186 10.30 -7.44 -2.40
C LYS A 186 11.02 -6.34 -1.62
N THR A 187 12.30 -6.50 -1.30
CA THR A 187 13.09 -5.50 -0.58
C THR A 187 13.34 -4.25 -1.45
N LEU A 188 13.65 -4.43 -2.74
CA LEU A 188 13.79 -3.32 -3.69
C LEU A 188 12.47 -2.56 -3.89
N ASP A 189 11.34 -3.27 -3.93
CA ASP A 189 10.01 -2.66 -3.96
C ASP A 189 9.74 -1.85 -2.68
N PHE A 190 10.08 -2.37 -1.51
CA PHE A 190 9.95 -1.64 -0.25
C PHE A 190 10.76 -0.35 -0.25
N ILE A 191 12.01 -0.40 -0.73
CA ILE A 191 12.84 0.80 -0.90
C ILE A 191 12.15 1.81 -1.82
N ARG A 192 11.65 1.36 -2.98
CA ARG A 192 10.93 2.22 -3.94
C ARG A 192 9.72 2.91 -3.29
N VAL A 193 8.89 2.16 -2.57
CA VAL A 193 7.69 2.69 -1.89
C VAL A 193 8.08 3.73 -0.85
N ALA A 194 9.05 3.42 0.02
CA ALA A 194 9.52 4.34 1.04
C ALA A 194 10.07 5.64 0.43
N TYR A 195 10.90 5.53 -0.61
CA TYR A 195 11.57 6.69 -1.22
C TYR A 195 10.57 7.56 -1.97
N SER A 196 9.55 6.96 -2.59
CA SER A 196 8.41 7.67 -3.18
C SER A 196 7.64 8.49 -2.13
N VAL A 197 7.31 7.89 -0.97
CA VAL A 197 6.63 8.59 0.14
C VAL A 197 7.46 9.76 0.67
N PHE A 198 8.78 9.58 0.77
CA PHE A 198 9.71 10.65 1.15
C PHE A 198 9.99 11.65 0.03
N ARG A 199 9.55 11.39 -1.21
CA ARG A 199 9.89 12.19 -2.40
C ARG A 199 11.40 12.30 -2.62
N LEU A 200 12.14 11.25 -2.27
CA LEU A 200 13.57 11.14 -2.48
C LEU A 200 13.83 10.54 -3.87
N GLY A 201 14.57 11.25 -4.72
CA GLY A 201 14.96 10.78 -6.04
C GLY A 201 15.41 11.91 -6.98
N PRO A 202 16.09 11.58 -8.09
CA PRO A 202 16.45 10.23 -8.53
C PRO A 202 17.56 9.60 -7.67
N TYR A 203 17.54 8.26 -7.53
CA TYR A 203 18.59 7.48 -6.87
C TYR A 203 19.16 6.44 -7.84
N ARG A 204 20.38 5.98 -7.57
CA ARG A 204 21.08 4.95 -8.36
C ARG A 204 21.20 3.66 -7.56
N LEU A 205 21.03 2.53 -8.22
CA LEU A 205 21.38 1.21 -7.69
C LEU A 205 22.80 0.85 -8.11
N ALA A 206 23.60 0.35 -7.17
CA ALA A 206 24.94 -0.15 -7.45
C ALA A 206 25.12 -1.57 -6.93
N LEU A 207 25.69 -2.45 -7.76
CA LEU A 207 26.09 -3.80 -7.34
C LEU A 207 27.55 -3.77 -6.89
N SER A 208 27.78 -3.96 -5.61
CA SER A 208 29.10 -3.99 -4.99
C SER A 208 29.59 -5.43 -4.85
N THR A 209 30.65 -5.78 -5.57
CA THR A 209 31.18 -7.16 -5.71
C THR A 209 32.34 -7.46 -4.76
N ARG A 210 32.83 -8.70 -4.79
CA ARG A 210 33.83 -9.23 -3.86
C ARG A 210 35.05 -8.32 -3.67
N PRO A 211 35.36 -7.92 -2.41
CA PRO A 211 36.57 -7.16 -2.08
C PRO A 211 37.85 -8.03 -2.13
N GLU A 212 39.02 -7.42 -1.95
CA GLU A 212 40.29 -8.15 -1.87
C GLU A 212 40.36 -9.06 -0.62
N SER A 213 39.83 -8.59 0.52
CA SER A 213 39.74 -9.35 1.77
C SER A 213 38.30 -9.82 2.00
N TYR A 214 38.07 -11.13 1.92
CA TYR A 214 36.74 -11.75 2.04
C TYR A 214 36.80 -13.10 2.75
N ILE A 215 35.64 -13.56 3.22
CA ILE A 215 35.44 -14.91 3.76
C ILE A 215 34.51 -15.72 2.84
N GLY A 216 34.69 -17.04 2.80
CA GLY A 216 33.90 -17.97 1.96
C GLY A 216 34.63 -18.48 0.71
N SER A 217 33.98 -19.39 -0.03
CA SER A 217 34.53 -19.95 -1.27
C SER A 217 34.27 -19.04 -2.47
N LEU A 218 35.06 -19.18 -3.53
CA LEU A 218 34.84 -18.45 -4.79
C LEU A 218 33.47 -18.77 -5.40
N ASP A 219 32.99 -20.01 -5.25
CA ASP A 219 31.70 -20.47 -5.77
C ASP A 219 30.52 -19.83 -5.02
N ASP A 220 30.60 -19.73 -3.68
CA ASP A 220 29.59 -19.03 -2.87
C ASP A 220 29.44 -17.57 -3.35
N TRP A 221 30.57 -16.90 -3.60
CA TRP A 221 30.60 -15.52 -4.09
C TRP A 221 30.03 -15.38 -5.50
N ALA A 222 30.41 -16.26 -6.42
CA ALA A 222 29.88 -16.24 -7.79
C ALA A 222 28.35 -16.46 -7.80
N GLN A 223 27.86 -17.37 -6.95
CA GLN A 223 26.42 -17.59 -6.79
C GLN A 223 25.71 -16.36 -6.20
N ALA A 224 26.31 -15.73 -5.18
CA ALA A 224 25.77 -14.56 -4.52
C ALA A 224 25.65 -13.36 -5.49
N GLU A 225 26.75 -13.04 -6.18
CA GLU A 225 26.82 -11.96 -7.17
C GLU A 225 25.87 -12.20 -8.33
N GLY A 226 25.82 -13.44 -8.83
CA GLY A 226 24.89 -13.82 -9.89
C GLY A 226 23.42 -13.63 -9.48
N SER A 227 23.07 -13.97 -8.24
CA SER A 227 21.70 -13.83 -7.74
C SER A 227 21.30 -12.36 -7.56
N LEU A 228 22.17 -11.52 -7.00
CA LEU A 228 21.93 -10.07 -6.92
C LEU A 228 21.82 -9.43 -8.31
N LYS A 229 22.69 -9.82 -9.25
CA LYS A 229 22.67 -9.33 -10.63
C LYS A 229 21.36 -9.69 -11.33
N ARG A 230 20.90 -10.94 -11.24
CA ARG A 230 19.62 -11.35 -11.85
C ARG A 230 18.43 -10.59 -11.25
N ALA A 231 18.42 -10.39 -9.93
CA ALA A 231 17.38 -9.61 -9.27
C ALA A 231 17.38 -8.13 -9.70
N LEU A 232 18.57 -7.53 -9.89
CA LEU A 232 18.72 -6.18 -10.44
C LEU A 232 18.28 -6.10 -11.91
N ASP A 233 18.69 -7.04 -12.75
CA ASP A 233 18.30 -7.07 -14.16
C ASP A 233 16.77 -7.21 -14.31
N ALA A 234 16.12 -8.00 -13.44
CA ALA A 234 14.67 -8.19 -13.43
C ALA A 234 13.88 -6.99 -12.88
N CYS A 235 14.50 -6.07 -12.11
CA CYS A 235 13.78 -4.93 -11.51
C CYS A 235 13.48 -3.80 -12.51
N GLY A 236 14.09 -3.83 -13.70
CA GLY A 236 13.87 -2.84 -14.77
C GLY A 236 14.49 -1.46 -14.49
N GLN A 237 15.22 -1.27 -13.39
CA GLN A 237 15.94 -0.02 -13.10
C GLN A 237 17.39 -0.10 -13.56
N THR A 238 17.92 1.03 -14.01
CA THR A 238 19.34 1.14 -14.36
C THR A 238 20.20 1.00 -13.10
N TRP A 239 21.18 0.10 -13.15
CA TRP A 239 22.15 -0.12 -12.09
C TRP A 239 23.58 -0.08 -12.64
N THR A 240 24.54 0.10 -11.76
CA THR A 240 25.98 0.19 -12.10
C THR A 240 26.80 -0.79 -11.26
N LEU A 241 27.93 -1.24 -11.79
CA LEU A 241 28.87 -2.07 -11.02
C LEU A 241 29.81 -1.19 -10.17
N ASN A 242 30.09 -1.63 -8.95
CA ASN A 242 31.06 -1.04 -8.03
C ASN A 242 32.04 -2.14 -7.58
N GLU A 243 33.10 -2.34 -8.37
CA GLU A 243 34.00 -3.46 -8.19
C GLU A 243 34.77 -3.40 -6.87
N GLY A 244 34.74 -4.49 -6.10
CA GLY A 244 35.55 -4.61 -4.88
C GLY A 244 35.00 -3.95 -3.62
N ASP A 245 33.78 -3.40 -3.65
CA ASP A 245 33.19 -2.64 -2.52
C ASP A 245 32.15 -3.44 -1.71
N GLY A 246 32.00 -4.74 -1.96
CA GLY A 246 31.18 -5.66 -1.16
C GLY A 246 31.67 -5.76 0.29
N ALA A 247 30.83 -6.21 1.22
CA ALA A 247 31.34 -6.47 2.57
C ALA A 247 32.14 -7.76 2.60
N PHE A 248 32.94 -7.96 3.64
CA PHE A 248 33.81 -9.12 3.79
C PHE A 248 33.07 -10.48 3.72
N TYR A 249 31.76 -10.52 4.03
CA TYR A 249 30.93 -11.73 4.04
C TYR A 249 29.99 -11.90 2.84
N GLY A 250 29.91 -10.93 1.92
CA GLY A 250 29.08 -11.08 0.73
C GLY A 250 28.81 -9.80 -0.07
N PRO A 251 28.31 -9.94 -1.32
CA PRO A 251 28.02 -8.81 -2.18
C PRO A 251 26.75 -8.08 -1.73
N LYS A 252 26.60 -6.83 -2.18
CA LYS A 252 25.46 -5.97 -1.78
C LYS A 252 24.96 -5.09 -2.93
N ILE A 253 23.68 -4.78 -2.88
CA ILE A 253 23.05 -3.74 -3.67
C ILE A 253 23.01 -2.49 -2.81
N ASP A 254 23.68 -1.43 -3.26
CA ASP A 254 23.67 -0.13 -2.59
C ASP A 254 22.73 0.85 -3.29
N VAL A 255 21.97 1.59 -2.49
CA VAL A 255 21.11 2.67 -2.97
C VAL A 255 21.80 3.99 -2.68
N ILE A 256 22.15 4.70 -3.75
CA ILE A 256 22.97 5.91 -3.69
C ILE A 256 22.09 7.11 -4.02
N LEU A 257 21.96 8.00 -3.04
CA LEU A 257 21.29 9.28 -3.15
C LEU A 257 22.30 10.41 -3.31
N LYS A 258 21.99 11.38 -4.16
CA LYS A 258 22.73 12.65 -4.24
C LYS A 258 22.03 13.70 -3.41
N ASP A 259 22.79 14.36 -2.54
CA ASP A 259 22.27 15.51 -1.82
C ASP A 259 22.24 16.79 -2.70
N SER A 260 21.77 17.88 -2.11
CA SER A 260 21.65 19.19 -2.78
C SER A 260 22.99 19.81 -3.22
N ASP A 261 24.12 19.34 -2.68
CA ASP A 261 25.48 19.74 -3.04
C ASP A 261 26.15 18.76 -4.00
N GLY A 262 25.44 17.70 -4.41
CA GLY A 262 25.91 16.68 -5.34
C GLY A 262 26.76 15.59 -4.69
N LYS A 263 26.88 15.55 -3.36
CA LYS A 263 27.59 14.49 -2.65
C LYS A 263 26.72 13.22 -2.64
N GLU A 264 27.35 12.09 -2.92
CA GLU A 264 26.71 10.78 -2.90
C GLU A 264 26.69 10.21 -1.47
N HIS A 265 25.54 9.70 -1.07
CA HIS A 265 25.31 9.04 0.21
C HIS A 265 24.68 7.68 -0.04
N GLN A 266 25.29 6.64 0.53
CA GLN A 266 24.64 5.34 0.65
C GLN A 266 23.61 5.39 1.77
N THR A 267 22.35 5.11 1.42
CA THR A 267 21.22 5.14 2.35
C THR A 267 20.65 3.75 2.59
N ALA A 268 20.12 3.10 1.55
CA ALA A 268 19.64 1.72 1.63
C ALA A 268 20.72 0.73 1.19
N THR A 269 20.59 -0.50 1.67
CA THR A 269 21.39 -1.63 1.20
C THR A 269 20.61 -2.93 1.27
N VAL A 270 20.92 -3.85 0.35
CA VAL A 270 20.44 -5.25 0.36
C VAL A 270 21.67 -6.13 0.16
N GLN A 271 22.05 -6.89 1.18
CA GLN A 271 23.29 -7.65 1.21
C GLN A 271 23.01 -9.12 1.44
N LEU A 272 23.66 -9.97 0.65
CA LEU A 272 23.47 -11.41 0.66
C LEU A 272 24.64 -12.08 1.39
N ASP A 273 24.35 -12.87 2.42
CA ASP A 273 25.33 -13.49 3.31
C ASP A 273 25.10 -15.02 3.41
N PHE A 274 26.11 -15.78 2.98
CA PHE A 274 26.17 -17.23 3.09
C PHE A 274 27.06 -17.71 4.24
N GLN A 275 27.82 -16.81 4.85
CA GLN A 275 28.90 -17.11 5.78
C GLN A 275 28.42 -17.05 7.23
N LEU A 276 27.65 -16.03 7.60
CA LEU A 276 27.15 -15.91 8.97
C LEU A 276 26.24 -17.07 9.37
N PRO A 277 25.31 -17.57 8.53
CA PRO A 277 24.58 -18.80 8.82
C PRO A 277 25.50 -20.01 9.07
N LYS A 278 26.57 -20.18 8.29
CA LYS A 278 27.55 -21.27 8.46
C LYS A 278 28.32 -21.14 9.78
N ARG A 279 28.80 -19.94 10.14
CA ARG A 279 29.51 -19.70 11.43
C ARG A 279 28.62 -19.90 12.65
N PHE A 280 27.32 -19.71 12.49
CA PHE A 280 26.33 -19.98 13.55
C PHE A 280 25.78 -21.40 13.53
N GLU A 281 26.16 -22.22 12.55
CA GLU A 281 25.65 -23.58 12.35
C GLU A 281 24.11 -23.56 12.26
N LEU A 282 23.56 -22.56 11.56
CA LEU A 282 22.13 -22.43 11.38
C LEU A 282 21.63 -23.48 10.38
N GLU A 283 20.52 -24.13 10.72
CA GLU A 283 19.92 -25.15 9.87
C GLU A 283 18.39 -25.13 9.93
N TYR A 284 17.75 -25.59 8.85
CA TYR A 284 16.35 -25.96 8.80
C TYR A 284 16.20 -27.34 8.18
N GLN A 285 15.13 -28.05 8.51
CA GLN A 285 14.84 -29.38 7.99
C GLN A 285 14.08 -29.30 6.67
N ALA A 286 14.58 -29.98 5.63
CA ALA A 286 14.00 -29.99 4.29
C ALA A 286 14.11 -31.38 3.61
N PRO A 287 13.14 -31.73 2.75
CA PRO A 287 13.27 -32.88 1.85
C PRO A 287 14.31 -32.61 0.77
N ALA A 288 14.95 -33.66 0.26
CA ALA A 288 15.99 -33.59 -0.77
C ALA A 288 17.08 -32.53 -0.45
N PRO A 289 17.77 -32.62 0.70
CA PRO A 289 18.62 -31.55 1.22
C PRO A 289 19.71 -31.07 0.25
N GLU A 290 20.30 -31.98 -0.55
CA GLU A 290 21.31 -31.62 -1.55
C GLU A 290 20.75 -30.77 -2.69
N VAL A 291 19.50 -31.03 -3.10
CA VAL A 291 18.80 -30.26 -4.15
C VAL A 291 18.36 -28.92 -3.58
N GLU A 292 17.79 -28.93 -2.38
CA GLU A 292 17.36 -27.72 -1.67
C GLU A 292 18.54 -26.75 -1.43
N GLN A 293 19.71 -27.27 -1.09
CA GLN A 293 20.93 -26.47 -0.89
C GLN A 293 21.38 -25.73 -2.16
N ARG A 294 21.14 -26.31 -3.34
CA ARG A 294 21.41 -25.65 -4.63
C ARG A 294 20.32 -24.65 -5.04
N GLY A 295 19.19 -24.62 -4.33
CA GLY A 295 18.02 -23.81 -4.68
C GLY A 295 17.25 -24.37 -5.87
N GLU A 296 17.44 -25.65 -6.18
CA GLU A 296 16.75 -26.34 -7.27
C GLU A 296 15.46 -26.99 -6.76
N THR A 297 14.56 -27.35 -7.68
CA THR A 297 13.36 -28.13 -7.34
C THR A 297 13.47 -29.51 -7.96
N THR A 298 12.95 -30.53 -7.26
CA THR A 298 12.89 -31.90 -7.76
C THR A 298 11.52 -32.53 -7.50
N THR A 299 11.10 -33.39 -8.42
CA THR A 299 9.89 -34.23 -8.28
C THR A 299 10.23 -35.70 -8.08
N ASP A 300 11.52 -36.04 -7.94
CA ASP A 300 11.96 -37.42 -7.72
C ASP A 300 11.54 -37.90 -6.32
N ALA A 301 10.67 -38.92 -6.29
CA ALA A 301 10.16 -39.49 -5.05
C ALA A 301 11.25 -40.09 -4.15
N ALA A 302 12.35 -40.61 -4.73
CA ALA A 302 13.45 -41.18 -3.95
C ALA A 302 14.24 -40.08 -3.23
N LEU A 303 14.50 -38.95 -3.89
CA LEU A 303 15.17 -37.80 -3.29
C LEU A 303 14.27 -37.11 -2.24
N LEU A 304 12.97 -36.98 -2.52
CA LEU A 304 12.00 -36.37 -1.60
C LEU A 304 11.72 -37.21 -0.35
N ALA A 305 11.98 -38.51 -0.38
CA ALA A 305 11.86 -39.38 0.78
C ALA A 305 12.95 -39.14 1.84
N VAL A 306 14.07 -38.51 1.46
CA VAL A 306 15.15 -38.16 2.37
C VAL A 306 14.95 -36.73 2.88
N SER A 307 14.87 -36.56 4.19
CA SER A 307 14.85 -35.25 4.84
C SER A 307 16.13 -35.05 5.64
N GLY A 308 16.69 -33.85 5.61
CA GLY A 308 17.89 -33.51 6.35
C GLY A 308 18.05 -32.01 6.59
N PRO A 309 19.08 -31.63 7.36
CA PRO A 309 19.40 -30.24 7.62
C PRO A 309 19.97 -29.54 6.38
N VAL A 310 19.56 -28.30 6.18
CA VAL A 310 20.08 -27.39 5.15
C VAL A 310 20.34 -26.03 5.78
N ALA A 311 21.45 -25.38 5.42
CA ALA A 311 21.75 -24.04 5.91
C ALA A 311 20.85 -22.99 5.22
N PRO A 312 20.26 -22.04 5.96
CA PRO A 312 19.52 -20.93 5.35
C PRO A 312 20.49 -19.91 4.74
N VAL A 313 19.96 -19.09 3.85
CA VAL A 313 20.65 -17.90 3.32
C VAL A 313 20.14 -16.69 4.07
N LEU A 314 21.04 -15.79 4.46
CA LEU A 314 20.72 -14.57 5.18
C LEU A 314 20.79 -13.36 4.25
N ILE A 315 19.71 -12.58 4.20
CA ILE A 315 19.70 -11.28 3.54
C ILE A 315 19.65 -10.20 4.60
N HIS A 316 20.68 -9.37 4.66
CA HIS A 316 20.71 -8.15 5.44
C HIS A 316 20.12 -7.02 4.63
N ARG A 317 19.28 -6.20 5.23
CA ARG A 317 18.75 -5.02 4.55
C ARG A 317 18.56 -3.84 5.47
N ALA A 318 18.63 -2.66 4.87
CA ALA A 318 18.18 -1.41 5.45
C ALA A 318 17.50 -0.60 4.34
N VAL A 319 16.33 -0.03 4.62
CA VAL A 319 15.57 0.83 3.69
C VAL A 319 15.97 2.29 3.90
N LEU A 320 16.00 2.75 5.14
CA LEU A 320 16.45 4.11 5.48
C LEU A 320 17.97 4.20 5.65
N GLY A 321 18.58 3.09 6.09
CA GLY A 321 19.91 3.11 6.67
C GLY A 321 19.81 3.52 8.14
N SER A 322 20.78 4.31 8.63
CA SER A 322 20.57 4.93 9.93
C SER A 322 19.49 6.01 9.85
N VAL A 323 18.54 5.96 10.79
CA VAL A 323 17.46 6.94 10.90
C VAL A 323 18.05 8.34 11.06
N GLU A 324 19.15 8.47 11.83
CA GLU A 324 19.90 9.71 11.98
C GLU A 324 20.39 10.27 10.64
N ARG A 325 21.08 9.47 9.83
CA ARG A 325 21.62 9.93 8.55
C ARG A 325 20.49 10.31 7.60
N LEU A 326 19.44 9.50 7.51
CA LEU A 326 18.30 9.83 6.67
C LEU A 326 17.61 11.10 7.14
N MET A 327 17.44 11.31 8.45
CA MET A 327 16.91 12.56 8.99
C MET A 327 17.76 13.76 8.55
N ALA A 328 19.09 13.65 8.57
CA ALA A 328 19.98 14.69 8.08
C ALA A 328 19.68 15.03 6.60
N LEU A 329 19.58 14.00 5.76
CA LEU A 329 19.26 14.16 4.34
C LEU A 329 17.88 14.77 4.12
N LEU A 330 16.86 14.37 4.89
CA LEU A 330 15.51 14.90 4.78
C LEU A 330 15.42 16.36 5.24
N ILE A 331 16.15 16.74 6.29
CA ILE A 331 16.25 18.14 6.75
C ILE A 331 16.78 19.03 5.61
N GLU A 332 17.82 18.57 4.92
CA GLU A 332 18.40 19.29 3.79
C GLU A 332 17.48 19.28 2.57
N HIS A 333 16.92 18.12 2.23
CA HIS A 333 16.05 17.92 1.08
C HIS A 333 14.81 18.82 1.14
N TYR A 334 14.10 18.85 2.27
CA TYR A 334 12.91 19.69 2.41
C TYR A 334 13.24 21.15 2.71
N ASN A 335 14.41 21.44 3.28
CA ASN A 335 14.87 22.80 3.58
C ASN A 335 13.83 23.65 4.37
N GLY A 336 13.08 23.00 5.27
CA GLY A 336 12.01 23.60 6.06
C GLY A 336 10.60 23.48 5.47
N LYS A 337 10.45 23.01 4.22
CA LYS A 337 9.16 22.73 3.56
C LYS A 337 8.78 21.26 3.70
N TRP A 338 8.56 20.82 4.92
CA TRP A 338 8.24 19.43 5.24
C TRP A 338 6.88 19.00 4.69
N PRO A 339 6.73 17.74 4.20
CA PRO A 339 5.42 17.12 4.06
C PRO A 339 4.69 17.18 5.39
N PHE A 340 3.39 17.45 5.35
CA PHE A 340 2.61 17.72 6.57
C PHE A 340 2.73 16.62 7.62
N TRP A 341 2.75 15.36 7.19
CA TRP A 341 2.87 14.23 8.10
C TRP A 341 4.18 14.18 8.87
N LEU A 342 5.29 14.53 8.20
CA LEU A 342 6.61 14.48 8.79
C LEU A 342 6.96 15.79 9.51
N ASN A 343 6.28 16.90 9.16
CA ASN A 343 6.54 18.22 9.72
C ASN A 343 6.45 18.21 11.26
N PRO A 344 7.54 18.50 12.01
CA PRO A 344 7.51 18.51 13.47
C PRO A 344 6.66 19.64 14.08
N ARG A 345 6.17 20.56 13.23
CA ARG A 345 5.30 21.70 13.54
C ARG A 345 4.04 21.66 12.68
N GLN A 346 3.18 20.66 12.92
CA GLN A 346 2.01 20.43 12.07
C GLN A 346 1.02 21.59 12.13
N GLY A 347 0.70 22.06 13.34
CA GLY A 347 -0.26 23.16 13.54
C GLY A 347 0.14 24.07 14.69
N ILE A 348 -0.30 25.33 14.62
CA ILE A 348 -0.29 26.27 15.74
C ILE A 348 -1.61 27.00 15.82
N ILE A 349 -2.16 27.08 17.03
CA ILE A 349 -3.38 27.83 17.34
C ILE A 349 -2.99 29.21 17.88
N LEU A 350 -3.48 30.26 17.25
CA LEU A 350 -3.19 31.65 17.57
C LEU A 350 -4.47 32.34 18.04
N THR A 351 -4.46 32.91 19.23
CA THR A 351 -5.59 33.73 19.69
C THR A 351 -5.50 35.15 19.14
N VAL A 352 -6.64 35.73 18.76
CA VAL A 352 -6.74 37.14 18.34
C VAL A 352 -6.55 38.10 19.52
N ASN A 353 -7.00 37.69 20.71
CA ASN A 353 -6.82 38.38 21.99
C ASN A 353 -6.65 37.36 23.13
N ASP A 354 -6.46 37.85 24.34
CA ASP A 354 -6.24 37.06 25.56
C ASP A 354 -7.49 36.97 26.46
N SER A 355 -8.68 37.24 25.91
CA SER A 355 -9.92 37.07 26.67
C SER A 355 -10.19 35.59 26.98
N GLU A 356 -10.69 35.32 28.18
CA GLU A 356 -10.94 33.96 28.68
C GLU A 356 -11.73 33.08 27.70
N PRO A 357 -12.83 33.53 27.07
CA PRO A 357 -13.59 32.68 26.13
C PRO A 357 -12.78 32.27 24.89
N VAL A 358 -11.88 33.14 24.42
CA VAL A 358 -11.04 32.89 23.25
C VAL A 358 -9.90 31.92 23.60
N VAL A 359 -9.27 32.11 24.76
CA VAL A 359 -8.20 31.22 25.24
C VAL A 359 -8.75 29.82 25.52
N GLU A 360 -9.89 29.71 26.20
CA GLU A 360 -10.51 28.41 26.47
C GLU A 360 -10.91 27.69 25.19
N TRP A 361 -11.46 28.41 24.19
CA TRP A 361 -11.77 27.80 22.89
C TRP A 361 -10.51 27.31 22.16
N ALA A 362 -9.40 28.05 22.22
CA ALA A 362 -8.12 27.62 21.66
C ALA A 362 -7.57 26.37 22.37
N ARG A 363 -7.69 26.28 23.70
CA ARG A 363 -7.29 25.12 24.50
C ARG A 363 -8.19 23.91 24.24
N ARG A 364 -9.50 24.12 24.12
CA ARG A 364 -10.45 23.09 23.69
C ARG A 364 -10.10 22.57 22.31
N THR A 365 -9.90 23.45 21.33
CA THR A 365 -9.48 23.07 19.98
C THR A 365 -8.19 22.24 20.03
N GLN A 366 -7.20 22.63 20.83
CA GLN A 366 -5.99 21.82 21.02
C GLN A 366 -6.32 20.44 21.57
N ARG A 367 -7.22 20.34 22.56
CA ARG A 367 -7.65 19.07 23.15
C ARG A 367 -8.35 18.15 22.14
N VAL A 368 -9.27 18.69 21.33
CA VAL A 368 -9.92 17.96 20.23
C VAL A 368 -8.88 17.46 19.23
N LEU A 369 -8.00 18.36 18.77
CA LEU A 369 -6.98 18.02 17.79
C LEU A 369 -5.99 16.99 18.28
N LEU A 370 -5.71 16.90 19.58
CA LEU A 370 -4.85 15.88 20.18
C LEU A 370 -5.62 14.59 20.55
N GLY A 371 -6.96 14.61 20.53
CA GLY A 371 -7.81 13.48 20.93
C GLY A 371 -7.87 13.27 22.45
N VAL A 372 -7.72 14.33 23.25
CA VAL A 372 -7.70 14.27 24.72
C VAL A 372 -9.00 14.76 25.38
N GLU A 373 -10.01 15.17 24.60
CA GLU A 373 -11.30 15.65 25.15
C GLU A 373 -12.23 14.50 25.59
N GLU A 374 -12.16 13.33 24.97
CA GLU A 374 -12.99 12.15 25.32
C GLU A 374 -12.50 11.38 26.56
N ALA A 375 -11.36 11.78 27.14
CA ALA A 375 -10.81 11.14 28.33
C ALA A 375 -11.32 11.78 29.62
N LEU A 376 -12.63 11.93 29.75
CA LEU A 376 -13.28 12.17 31.04
C LEU A 376 -13.54 10.80 31.66
N GLU A 377 -12.98 10.58 32.86
CA GLU A 377 -13.06 9.35 33.68
C GLU A 377 -12.15 8.18 33.28
N GLY A 378 -10.85 8.31 33.52
CA GLY A 378 -9.95 7.16 33.78
C GLY A 378 -9.67 6.18 32.63
N GLY A 379 -10.20 6.42 31.42
CA GLY A 379 -9.98 5.58 30.24
C GLY A 379 -8.63 5.81 29.55
N VAL A 380 -8.20 4.82 28.75
CA VAL A 380 -7.03 4.95 27.86
C VAL A 380 -7.35 5.95 26.76
N VAL A 381 -6.60 7.04 26.69
CA VAL A 381 -6.74 8.05 25.63
C VAL A 381 -6.29 7.46 24.30
N ALA A 382 -7.15 7.50 23.29
CA ALA A 382 -6.76 7.25 21.90
C ALA A 382 -6.39 8.58 21.23
N PRO A 383 -5.11 8.99 21.22
CA PRO A 383 -4.73 10.25 20.59
C PRO A 383 -5.14 10.25 19.11
N SER A 384 -5.53 11.40 18.59
CA SER A 384 -6.00 11.58 17.20
C SER A 384 -4.95 11.20 16.13
N GLY A 385 -3.72 10.88 16.55
CA GLY A 385 -2.54 10.70 15.73
C GLY A 385 -1.99 12.00 15.15
N LEU A 386 -2.48 13.17 15.60
CA LEU A 386 -1.87 14.48 15.36
C LEU A 386 -1.09 14.84 16.63
N GLY A 387 0.24 14.95 16.52
CA GLY A 387 1.13 14.99 17.70
C GLY A 387 1.85 16.31 17.93
N ALA A 388 1.57 17.34 17.12
CA ALA A 388 2.35 18.58 17.11
C ALA A 388 1.46 19.82 16.89
N ILE A 389 0.66 20.14 17.91
CA ILE A 389 -0.22 21.31 17.95
C ILE A 389 0.22 22.23 19.09
N ASP A 390 0.81 23.37 18.72
CA ASP A 390 1.23 24.38 19.67
C ASP A 390 0.12 25.45 19.84
N VAL A 391 0.13 26.19 20.94
CA VAL A 391 -0.81 27.30 21.20
C VAL A 391 -0.01 28.56 21.54
N ASP A 392 -0.40 29.70 20.98
CA ASP A 392 0.13 31.03 21.30
C ASP A 392 -1.02 31.96 21.68
N ASP A 393 -1.32 31.94 22.98
CA ASP A 393 -2.34 32.74 23.65
C ASP A 393 -1.80 34.07 24.21
N SER A 394 -0.56 34.44 23.89
CA SER A 394 0.04 35.68 24.40
C SER A 394 -0.69 36.94 23.93
N ALA A 395 -0.61 38.04 24.70
CA ALA A 395 -1.21 39.33 24.36
C ALA A 395 -0.55 40.08 23.16
N ARG A 396 0.29 39.39 22.36
CA ARG A 396 0.97 39.96 21.18
C ARG A 396 0.01 40.09 20.00
N SER A 397 0.31 40.99 19.07
CA SER A 397 -0.52 41.18 17.86
C SER A 397 -0.59 39.91 17.01
N LEU A 398 -1.77 39.60 16.47
CA LEU A 398 -1.99 38.43 15.60
C LEU A 398 -1.01 38.43 14.41
N GLN A 399 -0.76 39.59 13.81
CA GLN A 399 0.17 39.72 12.68
C GLN A 399 1.59 39.26 13.04
N LEU A 400 2.07 39.62 14.24
CA LEU A 400 3.38 39.18 14.73
C LEU A 400 3.38 37.66 14.95
N LYS A 401 2.35 37.12 15.60
CA LYS A 401 2.20 35.67 15.82
C LYS A 401 2.20 34.88 14.51
N VAL A 402 1.41 35.32 13.52
CA VAL A 402 1.33 34.69 12.18
C VAL A 402 2.68 34.75 11.48
N ARG A 403 3.38 35.90 11.52
CA ARG A 403 4.72 36.04 10.92
C ARG A 403 5.72 35.09 11.56
N GLU A 404 5.74 34.98 12.88
CA GLU A 404 6.61 34.06 13.61
C GLU A 404 6.28 32.60 13.28
N ALA A 405 5.00 32.25 13.21
CA ALA A 405 4.56 30.90 12.82
C ALA A 405 5.02 30.53 11.41
N LYS A 406 4.83 31.42 10.42
CA LYS A 406 5.32 31.21 9.05
C LYS A 406 6.84 31.08 9.00
N THR A 407 7.56 31.92 9.76
CA THR A 407 9.03 31.86 9.85
C THR A 407 9.52 30.56 10.49
N LYS A 408 8.80 30.03 11.48
CA LYS A 408 9.10 28.75 12.15
C LYS A 408 8.73 27.53 11.29
N GLY A 409 7.99 27.71 10.19
CA GLY A 409 7.61 26.64 9.27
C GLY A 409 6.44 25.76 9.75
N TYR A 410 5.47 26.35 10.46
CA TYR A 410 4.25 25.62 10.79
C TYR A 410 3.48 25.25 9.52
N GLY A 411 3.01 24.00 9.43
CA GLY A 411 2.24 23.52 8.29
C GLY A 411 0.88 24.21 8.20
N MET A 412 0.17 24.29 9.32
CA MET A 412 -1.12 24.98 9.45
C MET A 412 -1.07 26.04 10.54
N ILE A 413 -1.73 27.16 10.27
CA ILE A 413 -1.95 28.23 11.24
C ILE A 413 -3.45 28.32 11.46
N ILE A 414 -3.88 28.12 12.71
CA ILE A 414 -5.26 28.09 13.14
C ILE A 414 -5.48 29.35 13.96
N VAL A 415 -6.49 30.16 13.64
CA VAL A 415 -6.78 31.42 14.33
C VAL A 415 -8.11 31.30 15.06
N VAL A 416 -8.12 31.78 16.30
CA VAL A 416 -9.30 31.81 17.16
C VAL A 416 -9.55 33.25 17.61
N GLY A 417 -10.69 33.80 17.22
CA GLY A 417 -11.19 35.10 17.70
C GLY A 417 -12.61 35.03 18.26
N PRO A 418 -13.17 36.16 18.71
CA PRO A 418 -14.52 36.20 19.30
C PRO A 418 -15.61 35.66 18.38
N LYS A 419 -15.49 35.89 17.07
CA LYS A 419 -16.41 35.35 16.05
C LYS A 419 -16.41 33.81 16.07
N ASN A 420 -15.22 33.21 16.07
CA ASN A 420 -15.05 31.76 16.08
C ASN A 420 -15.64 31.12 17.34
N VAL A 421 -15.51 31.77 18.50
CA VAL A 421 -16.11 31.31 19.75
C VAL A 421 -17.65 31.31 19.66
N ALA A 422 -18.23 32.36 19.08
CA ALA A 422 -19.69 32.47 18.92
C ALA A 422 -20.25 31.43 17.93
N GLU A 423 -19.48 31.09 16.90
CA GLU A 423 -19.90 30.18 15.83
C GLU A 423 -19.47 28.72 16.07
N GLY A 424 -18.62 28.44 17.07
CA GLY A 424 -18.09 27.11 17.33
C GLY A 424 -17.08 26.64 16.26
N THR A 425 -16.38 27.57 15.61
CA THR A 425 -15.48 27.29 14.47
C THR A 425 -14.02 27.67 14.78
N VAL A 426 -13.13 27.49 13.81
CA VAL A 426 -11.78 28.05 13.75
C VAL A 426 -11.44 28.46 12.32
N SER A 427 -10.62 29.51 12.16
CA SER A 427 -10.13 29.95 10.86
C SER A 427 -8.77 29.31 10.54
N VAL A 428 -8.64 28.65 9.39
CA VAL A 428 -7.46 27.83 9.05
C VAL A 428 -6.72 28.39 7.82
N ASP A 429 -5.41 28.60 7.96
CA ASP A 429 -4.45 28.87 6.88
C ASP A 429 -3.56 27.63 6.69
N ALA A 430 -3.79 26.89 5.62
CA ALA A 430 -3.05 25.68 5.26
C ALA A 430 -1.99 25.94 4.17
N THR A 431 -1.65 27.20 3.89
CA THR A 431 -0.64 27.56 2.87
C THR A 431 0.78 27.07 3.19
N GLY A 432 1.05 26.74 4.46
CA GLY A 432 2.31 26.13 4.90
C GLY A 432 2.44 24.65 4.55
N VAL A 433 1.36 24.00 4.09
CA VAL A 433 1.37 22.60 3.65
C VAL A 433 1.78 22.51 2.17
N PRO A 434 2.89 21.82 1.84
CA PRO A 434 3.27 21.61 0.45
C PRO A 434 2.20 20.80 -0.30
N GLN A 435 1.66 21.35 -1.38
CA GLN A 435 0.66 20.69 -2.22
C GLN A 435 1.30 19.58 -3.08
N VAL A 436 0.47 18.63 -3.53
CA VAL A 436 0.82 17.62 -4.53
C VAL A 436 0.12 18.02 -5.83
N GLY A 437 0.89 18.25 -6.90
CA GLY A 437 0.37 18.76 -8.17
C GLY A 437 -0.07 20.23 -8.11
N ASP A 438 -0.88 20.66 -9.07
CA ASP A 438 -1.28 22.07 -9.28
C ASP A 438 -2.47 22.54 -8.42
N LYS A 439 -2.73 21.90 -7.26
CA LYS A 439 -3.84 22.30 -6.39
C LYS A 439 -3.57 23.65 -5.72
N PRO A 440 -4.54 24.59 -5.71
CA PRO A 440 -4.38 25.88 -5.05
C PRO A 440 -4.24 25.72 -3.53
N ALA A 441 -3.42 26.59 -2.92
CA ALA A 441 -3.22 26.59 -1.48
C ALA A 441 -4.48 27.13 -0.76
N GLU A 442 -4.96 26.39 0.24
CA GLU A 442 -6.17 26.72 0.99
C GLU A 442 -5.88 27.72 2.11
N LYS A 443 -6.62 28.84 2.13
CA LYS A 443 -6.48 29.91 3.13
C LYS A 443 -7.84 30.47 3.53
N GLY A 444 -8.04 30.66 4.83
CA GLY A 444 -9.27 31.27 5.36
C GLY A 444 -10.45 30.30 5.36
N LEU A 445 -10.17 29.01 5.53
CA LEU A 445 -11.22 28.00 5.71
C LEU A 445 -11.79 28.14 7.13
N GLU A 446 -13.11 28.26 7.25
CA GLU A 446 -13.80 28.16 8.54
C GLU A 446 -14.32 26.73 8.69
N MET A 447 -14.03 26.09 9.82
CA MET A 447 -14.46 24.72 10.10
C MET A 447 -14.52 24.47 11.61
N THR A 448 -15.24 23.45 12.06
CA THR A 448 -15.23 23.05 13.47
C THR A 448 -13.91 22.36 13.84
N PRO A 449 -13.55 22.27 15.14
CA PRO A 449 -12.39 21.49 15.58
C PRO A 449 -12.42 20.03 15.10
N GLU A 450 -13.59 19.40 15.04
CA GLU A 450 -13.79 18.02 14.59
C GLU A 450 -13.56 17.87 13.08
N GLU A 451 -14.10 18.79 12.28
CA GLU A 451 -13.83 18.87 10.84
C GLU A 451 -12.35 19.09 10.56
N LEU A 452 -11.68 19.92 11.37
CA LEU A 452 -10.24 20.14 11.28
C LEU A 452 -9.43 18.87 11.57
N VAL A 453 -9.86 18.00 12.48
CA VAL A 453 -9.23 16.69 12.69
C VAL A 453 -9.28 15.87 11.39
N VAL A 454 -10.44 15.80 10.74
CA VAL A 454 -10.64 15.06 9.48
C VAL A 454 -9.75 15.65 8.39
N PHE A 455 -9.77 16.98 8.24
CA PHE A 455 -8.97 17.71 7.27
C PHE A 455 -7.47 17.47 7.46
N MET A 456 -6.97 17.54 8.70
CA MET A 456 -5.57 17.29 9.02
C MET A 456 -5.17 15.83 8.81
N LYS A 457 -6.05 14.86 9.14
CA LYS A 457 -5.81 13.44 8.89
C LYS A 457 -5.68 13.13 7.40
N ALA A 458 -6.46 13.79 6.54
CA ALA A 458 -6.38 13.65 5.08
C ALA A 458 -5.04 14.14 4.49
N LYS A 459 -4.25 14.94 5.24
CA LYS A 459 -2.92 15.43 4.82
C LYS A 459 -1.76 14.60 5.40
N LYS A 460 -2.03 13.52 6.15
CA LYS A 460 -1.00 12.50 6.49
C LYS A 460 -0.42 11.92 5.18
N PRO A 461 0.71 11.16 5.17
CA PRO A 461 0.95 10.44 3.93
C PRO A 461 -0.29 9.56 3.74
N PRO A 462 -0.50 9.01 2.54
CA PRO A 462 -1.16 7.73 2.51
C PRO A 462 -0.67 6.94 3.75
N SER A 463 -1.59 6.51 4.61
CA SER A 463 -1.42 5.16 5.13
C SER A 463 -0.98 4.32 3.91
N ALA A 464 -0.26 3.23 4.04
CA ALA A 464 -0.12 2.32 2.90
C ALA A 464 -1.50 1.72 2.44
N MET A 465 -2.60 2.45 2.61
CA MET A 465 -3.97 2.28 2.19
C MET A 465 -4.58 3.53 1.48
N ASP A 466 -3.81 4.51 0.99
CA ASP A 466 -4.31 5.42 -0.07
C ASP A 466 -3.71 5.01 -1.42
N LEU A 467 -4.22 3.89 -1.94
CA LEU A 467 -3.98 3.39 -3.30
C LEU A 467 -4.96 4.06 -4.26
N THR A 468 -4.86 5.38 -4.43
CA THR A 468 -5.40 5.99 -5.64
C THR A 468 -4.60 5.45 -6.83
N ASN A 469 -5.24 4.54 -7.58
CA ASN A 469 -4.88 4.01 -8.89
C ASN A 469 -3.39 3.99 -9.25
N PRO A 470 -2.68 2.86 -9.10
CA PRO A 470 -1.62 2.54 -10.04
C PRO A 470 -2.23 2.51 -11.45
N SER A 471 -1.54 3.10 -12.43
CA SER A 471 -1.95 3.29 -13.82
C SER A 471 -2.20 2.01 -14.63
N ASP A 472 -2.16 0.84 -14.01
CA ASP A 472 -2.15 -0.42 -14.72
C ASP A 472 -3.56 -1.03 -14.79
N PRO A 473 -4.01 -1.44 -16.00
CA PRO A 473 -5.32 -2.05 -16.18
C PRO A 473 -5.37 -3.43 -15.48
N PRO A 474 -6.54 -3.81 -14.93
CA PRO A 474 -6.70 -5.12 -14.30
C PRO A 474 -6.48 -6.25 -15.33
N PRO A 475 -5.84 -7.37 -14.94
CA PRO A 475 -5.57 -8.46 -15.86
C PRO A 475 -6.85 -9.16 -16.32
N ASP A 476 -6.91 -9.51 -17.59
CA ASP A 476 -7.96 -10.35 -18.17
C ASP A 476 -7.95 -11.77 -17.55
N TYR A 477 -9.15 -12.31 -17.32
CA TYR A 477 -9.42 -13.59 -16.67
C TYR A 477 -8.67 -14.76 -17.32
N ILE A 478 -8.58 -14.76 -18.66
CA ILE A 478 -7.92 -15.82 -19.41
C ILE A 478 -6.41 -15.78 -19.19
N THR A 479 -5.84 -14.58 -19.11
CA THR A 479 -4.40 -14.35 -18.90
C THR A 479 -3.97 -14.77 -17.49
N ALA A 480 -4.78 -14.48 -16.48
CA ALA A 480 -4.52 -14.87 -15.09
C ALA A 480 -4.66 -16.39 -14.85
N ALA A 481 -5.62 -17.05 -15.51
CA ALA A 481 -5.83 -18.50 -15.39
C ALA A 481 -4.73 -19.32 -16.11
N ALA A 482 -4.25 -18.83 -17.26
CA ALA A 482 -3.23 -19.50 -18.06
C ALA A 482 -1.83 -19.46 -17.40
N ALA A 483 -1.48 -18.36 -16.72
CA ALA A 483 -0.17 -18.18 -16.08
C ALA A 483 0.15 -19.18 -14.95
N HIS A 484 -0.85 -19.89 -14.42
CA HIS A 484 -0.70 -20.79 -13.26
C HIS A 484 -1.22 -22.23 -13.49
N GLY A 485 -1.46 -22.64 -14.74
CA GLY A 485 -1.76 -24.04 -15.07
C GLY A 485 -3.09 -24.58 -14.55
N ILE A 486 -4.05 -23.72 -14.20
CA ILE A 486 -5.39 -24.13 -13.74
C ILE A 486 -6.24 -24.45 -14.97
N ARG A 487 -6.70 -25.71 -15.10
CA ARG A 487 -7.73 -26.04 -16.10
C ARG A 487 -9.00 -25.26 -15.75
N LEU A 488 -9.45 -24.41 -16.68
CA LEU A 488 -10.76 -23.75 -16.63
C LEU A 488 -11.83 -24.80 -16.32
N ARG A 489 -12.35 -24.81 -15.08
CA ARG A 489 -13.58 -25.55 -14.80
C ARG A 489 -14.67 -24.84 -15.59
N GLN A 490 -15.17 -25.50 -16.64
CA GLN A 490 -16.45 -25.14 -17.22
C GLN A 490 -17.45 -25.08 -16.06
N SER A 491 -18.15 -23.95 -15.94
CA SER A 491 -19.33 -23.81 -15.09
C SER A 491 -20.16 -25.08 -15.23
N ALA A 492 -20.57 -25.67 -14.10
CA ALA A 492 -21.35 -26.90 -14.07
C ALA A 492 -22.46 -26.87 -15.14
N PRO A 493 -22.76 -28.00 -15.80
CA PRO A 493 -23.76 -28.03 -16.86
C PRO A 493 -25.10 -27.48 -16.34
N ILE A 494 -25.68 -26.59 -17.13
CA ILE A 494 -26.95 -25.92 -16.86
C ILE A 494 -28.01 -27.01 -16.65
N ARG A 495 -28.50 -27.19 -15.42
CA ARG A 495 -29.75 -27.93 -15.19
C ARG A 495 -30.83 -27.21 -15.99
N ARG A 496 -31.55 -27.91 -16.87
CA ARG A 496 -32.72 -27.36 -17.58
C ARG A 496 -33.61 -26.67 -16.55
N GLY A 497 -33.65 -25.34 -16.60
CA GLY A 497 -34.53 -24.55 -15.75
C GLY A 497 -36.00 -24.81 -16.08
N PRO A 498 -36.93 -24.27 -15.28
CA PRO A 498 -38.36 -24.30 -15.59
C PRO A 498 -38.64 -23.70 -16.99
N MET A 499 -39.81 -24.01 -17.57
CA MET A 499 -40.18 -23.49 -18.90
C MET A 499 -40.01 -21.96 -18.97
N PRO A 500 -39.54 -21.40 -20.11
CA PRO A 500 -39.34 -19.96 -20.24
C PRO A 500 -40.63 -19.19 -19.98
N LEU A 501 -40.52 -18.02 -19.35
CA LEU A 501 -41.66 -17.13 -19.15
C LEU A 501 -42.20 -16.65 -20.52
N GLU A 502 -43.50 -16.77 -20.75
CA GLU A 502 -44.17 -16.23 -21.94
C GLU A 502 -44.52 -14.75 -21.73
N LEU A 503 -43.51 -13.88 -21.77
CA LEU A 503 -43.71 -12.43 -21.75
C LEU A 503 -43.66 -11.88 -23.18
N PRO A 504 -44.47 -10.85 -23.52
CA PRO A 504 -44.46 -10.22 -24.85
C PRO A 504 -43.08 -9.72 -25.28
N ILE A 505 -42.36 -9.03 -24.38
CA ILE A 505 -41.02 -8.50 -24.66
C ILE A 505 -40.01 -9.62 -24.95
N LEU A 506 -40.06 -10.73 -24.20
CA LEU A 506 -39.19 -11.88 -24.42
C LEU A 506 -39.49 -12.58 -25.74
N THR A 507 -40.77 -12.70 -26.09
CA THR A 507 -41.21 -13.31 -27.34
C THR A 507 -40.77 -12.49 -28.55
N HIS A 508 -40.87 -11.17 -28.45
CA HIS A 508 -40.36 -10.24 -29.47
C HIS A 508 -38.84 -10.38 -29.64
N LEU A 509 -38.08 -10.27 -28.55
CA LEU A 509 -36.62 -10.27 -28.56
C LEU A 509 -35.99 -11.61 -28.99
N LYS A 510 -36.67 -12.76 -28.80
CA LYS A 510 -36.17 -14.09 -29.22
C LYS A 510 -35.79 -14.20 -30.70
N THR A 511 -36.45 -13.39 -31.55
CA THR A 511 -36.26 -13.39 -33.01
C THR A 511 -35.36 -12.27 -33.50
N LYS A 512 -34.83 -11.45 -32.58
CA LYS A 512 -34.08 -10.24 -32.90
C LYS A 512 -32.64 -10.35 -32.45
N ARG A 513 -31.78 -9.53 -33.04
CA ARG A 513 -30.38 -9.39 -32.60
C ARG A 513 -30.34 -8.60 -31.30
N VAL A 514 -30.00 -9.27 -30.20
CA VAL A 514 -29.83 -8.64 -28.87
C VAL A 514 -28.39 -8.77 -28.42
N ILE A 515 -27.77 -7.64 -28.11
CA ILE A 515 -26.37 -7.56 -27.69
C ILE A 515 -26.30 -7.37 -26.17
N LEU A 516 -25.53 -8.24 -25.50
CA LEU A 516 -25.08 -8.03 -24.13
C LEU A 516 -23.70 -7.37 -24.15
N ALA A 517 -23.66 -6.11 -23.72
CA ALA A 517 -22.46 -5.27 -23.61
C ALA A 517 -21.59 -5.65 -22.38
N SER A 518 -21.36 -6.96 -22.15
CA SER A 518 -20.65 -7.45 -20.97
C SER A 518 -19.99 -8.81 -21.20
N ALA A 519 -18.72 -8.93 -20.81
CA ALA A 519 -18.00 -10.21 -20.78
C ALA A 519 -18.44 -11.17 -19.65
N SER A 520 -19.40 -10.79 -18.80
CA SER A 520 -19.79 -11.59 -17.63
C SER A 520 -20.61 -12.83 -18.03
N PRO A 521 -20.10 -14.06 -17.81
CA PRO A 521 -20.84 -15.29 -18.12
C PRO A 521 -22.11 -15.42 -17.26
N ARG A 522 -22.14 -14.82 -16.06
CA ARG A 522 -23.28 -14.85 -15.14
C ARG A 522 -24.46 -14.04 -15.66
N ARG A 523 -24.19 -12.85 -16.22
CA ARG A 523 -25.25 -12.00 -16.82
C ARG A 523 -25.89 -12.67 -18.02
N LYS A 524 -25.07 -13.31 -18.87
CA LYS A 524 -25.57 -14.16 -19.96
C LYS A 524 -26.43 -15.31 -19.45
N ALA A 525 -25.99 -16.00 -18.39
CA ALA A 525 -26.75 -17.11 -17.80
C ALA A 525 -28.11 -16.66 -17.24
N LEU A 526 -28.17 -15.52 -16.53
CA LEU A 526 -29.41 -14.95 -16.00
C LEU A 526 -30.41 -14.64 -17.14
N LEU A 527 -29.95 -13.97 -18.20
CA LEU A 527 -30.80 -13.64 -19.35
C LEU A 527 -31.22 -14.88 -20.16
N ALA A 528 -30.35 -15.88 -20.29
CA ALA A 528 -30.70 -17.15 -20.92
C ALA A 528 -31.77 -17.91 -20.12
N GLN A 529 -31.67 -17.90 -18.79
CA GLN A 529 -32.62 -18.58 -17.90
C GLN A 529 -34.04 -18.00 -17.97
N ILE A 530 -34.16 -16.68 -18.18
CA ILE A 530 -35.47 -16.04 -18.36
C ILE A 530 -36.05 -16.15 -19.78
N GLY A 531 -35.29 -16.70 -20.75
CA GLY A 531 -35.81 -16.97 -22.09
C GLY A 531 -35.17 -16.16 -23.23
N LEU A 532 -33.98 -15.58 -23.03
CA LEU A 532 -33.15 -14.97 -24.08
C LEU A 532 -31.88 -15.80 -24.34
N PRO A 533 -31.97 -16.99 -24.97
CA PRO A 533 -30.80 -17.86 -25.16
C PRO A 533 -29.84 -17.37 -26.25
N ASN A 534 -30.34 -16.60 -27.23
CA ASN A 534 -29.60 -16.19 -28.43
C ASN A 534 -28.98 -14.78 -28.29
N LEU A 535 -28.24 -14.55 -27.20
CA LEU A 535 -27.57 -13.27 -26.95
C LEU A 535 -26.18 -13.24 -27.59
N GLU A 536 -25.93 -12.18 -28.36
CA GLU A 536 -24.60 -11.82 -28.82
C GLU A 536 -23.84 -11.15 -27.68
N VAL A 537 -22.64 -11.65 -27.35
CA VAL A 537 -21.81 -11.06 -26.29
C VAL A 537 -20.79 -10.16 -26.95
N PHE A 538 -20.94 -8.85 -26.74
CA PHE A 538 -20.01 -7.85 -27.27
C PHE A 538 -19.50 -6.96 -26.13
N PRO A 539 -18.41 -7.35 -25.44
CA PRO A 539 -17.91 -6.60 -24.28
C PRO A 539 -17.41 -5.21 -24.69
N SER A 540 -17.75 -4.20 -23.90
CA SER A 540 -17.17 -2.86 -24.03
C SER A 540 -15.69 -2.86 -23.62
N THR A 541 -14.85 -2.13 -24.38
CA THR A 541 -13.43 -1.88 -24.09
C THR A 541 -13.19 -0.56 -23.37
N GLU A 542 -14.25 0.19 -23.04
CA GLU A 542 -14.15 1.49 -22.38
C GLU A 542 -13.53 1.35 -20.98
N PRO A 543 -12.58 2.23 -20.60
CA PRO A 543 -11.96 2.19 -19.29
C PRO A 543 -12.97 2.60 -18.19
N GLU A 544 -12.89 1.90 -17.05
CA GLU A 544 -13.63 2.21 -15.82
C GLU A 544 -12.85 3.29 -15.03
N ASP A 545 -12.74 4.51 -15.60
CA ASP A 545 -11.82 5.56 -15.16
C ASP A 545 -12.48 6.88 -14.74
N LEU A 546 -13.80 6.89 -14.54
CA LEU A 546 -14.53 8.06 -14.06
C LEU A 546 -13.97 8.55 -12.71
N ASP A 547 -13.97 9.87 -12.50
CA ASP A 547 -13.46 10.44 -11.25
C ASP A 547 -14.42 10.12 -10.09
N LYS A 548 -13.99 9.18 -9.23
CA LYS A 548 -14.70 8.70 -8.03
C LYS A 548 -14.81 9.76 -6.93
N LYS A 549 -14.16 10.93 -7.07
CA LYS A 549 -14.28 12.06 -6.13
C LYS A 549 -15.41 13.00 -6.47
N VAL A 550 -15.89 12.96 -7.71
CA VAL A 550 -16.92 13.87 -8.23
C VAL A 550 -18.28 13.19 -8.29
N HIS A 551 -18.32 11.88 -8.48
CA HIS A 551 -19.55 11.10 -8.59
C HIS A 551 -19.87 10.40 -7.28
N THR A 552 -21.14 10.40 -6.88
CA THR A 552 -21.64 9.44 -5.88
C THR A 552 -21.51 8.01 -6.42
N PRO A 553 -21.49 6.97 -5.56
CA PRO A 553 -21.49 5.58 -6.03
C PRO A 553 -22.59 5.27 -7.06
N GLU A 554 -23.77 5.84 -6.87
CA GLU A 554 -24.95 5.67 -7.73
C GLU A 554 -24.75 6.34 -9.09
N GLU A 555 -24.23 7.57 -9.11
CA GLU A 555 -23.89 8.30 -10.35
C GLU A 555 -22.76 7.61 -11.10
N TYR A 556 -21.73 7.13 -10.39
CA TYR A 556 -20.56 6.47 -10.97
C TYR A 556 -20.97 5.21 -11.73
N VAL A 557 -21.73 4.33 -11.09
CA VAL A 557 -22.13 3.05 -11.69
C VAL A 557 -23.11 3.27 -12.84
N ALA A 558 -24.04 4.23 -12.72
CA ALA A 558 -24.98 4.60 -13.78
C ALA A 558 -24.27 5.17 -15.01
N ALA A 559 -23.33 6.09 -14.81
CA ALA A 559 -22.55 6.69 -15.89
C ALA A 559 -21.68 5.66 -16.61
N THR A 560 -21.06 4.74 -15.85
CA THR A 560 -20.25 3.66 -16.40
C THR A 560 -21.08 2.70 -17.25
N ALA A 561 -22.25 2.27 -16.75
CA ALA A 561 -23.16 1.41 -17.50
C ALA A 561 -23.64 2.10 -18.79
N ARG A 562 -24.03 3.38 -18.72
CA ARG A 562 -24.47 4.15 -19.89
C ARG A 562 -23.37 4.30 -20.93
N ARG A 563 -22.14 4.63 -20.52
CA ARG A 563 -20.97 4.72 -21.41
C ARG A 563 -20.71 3.41 -22.14
N LYS A 564 -20.74 2.28 -21.41
CA LYS A 564 -20.57 0.94 -21.99
C LYS A 564 -21.66 0.60 -23.01
N CYS A 565 -22.91 0.95 -22.71
CA CYS A 565 -24.05 0.70 -23.60
C CYS A 565 -23.89 1.46 -24.92
N MET A 566 -23.64 2.78 -24.83
CA MET A 566 -23.47 3.64 -26.00
C MET A 566 -22.27 3.25 -26.85
N ALA A 567 -21.12 2.94 -26.23
CA ALA A 567 -19.92 2.55 -26.96
C ALA A 567 -20.13 1.25 -27.77
N VAL A 568 -20.82 0.26 -27.19
CA VAL A 568 -21.12 -1.00 -27.89
C VAL A 568 -22.17 -0.80 -28.98
N TYR A 569 -23.18 0.03 -28.76
CA TYR A 569 -24.15 0.35 -29.81
C TYR A 569 -23.47 1.05 -30.99
N GLN A 570 -22.68 2.10 -30.74
CA GLN A 570 -21.95 2.82 -31.79
C GLN A 570 -21.02 1.88 -32.58
N LEU A 571 -20.26 1.03 -31.87
CA LEU A 571 -19.36 0.08 -32.52
C LEU A 571 -20.11 -0.96 -33.37
N ALA A 572 -21.31 -1.37 -32.96
CA ALA A 572 -22.15 -2.28 -33.74
C ALA A 572 -22.67 -1.60 -35.03
N ILE A 573 -23.05 -0.33 -34.96
CA ILE A 573 -23.43 0.48 -36.13
C ILE A 573 -22.24 0.66 -37.07
N ASP A 574 -21.07 1.03 -36.54
CA ASP A 574 -19.85 1.23 -37.34
C ASP A 574 -19.44 -0.06 -38.07
N GLN A 575 -19.57 -1.22 -37.42
CA GLN A 575 -19.31 -2.54 -38.03
C GLN A 575 -20.30 -2.86 -39.15
N GLN A 576 -21.57 -2.51 -38.99
CA GLN A 576 -22.58 -2.67 -40.02
C GLN A 576 -22.27 -1.78 -41.23
N GLU A 577 -22.01 -0.48 -41.02
CA GLU A 577 -21.64 0.43 -42.11
C GLU A 577 -20.37 -0.01 -42.85
N ALA A 578 -19.38 -0.52 -42.10
CA ALA A 578 -18.15 -1.05 -42.69
C ALA A 578 -18.43 -2.31 -43.53
N ALA A 579 -19.30 -3.19 -43.06
CA ALA A 579 -19.73 -4.38 -43.80
C ALA A 579 -20.53 -4.01 -45.06
N GLU A 580 -21.41 -3.01 -45.00
CA GLU A 580 -22.14 -2.48 -46.16
C GLU A 580 -21.19 -1.89 -47.21
N LYS A 581 -20.21 -1.09 -46.78
CA LYS A 581 -19.17 -0.53 -47.66
C LYS A 581 -18.31 -1.65 -48.27
N ALA A 582 -17.95 -2.67 -47.50
CA ALA A 582 -17.18 -3.82 -47.99
C ALA A 582 -17.98 -4.68 -48.98
N ALA A 583 -19.27 -4.90 -48.72
CA ALA A 583 -20.17 -5.61 -49.63
C ALA A 583 -20.37 -4.85 -50.94
N ALA A 584 -20.51 -3.52 -50.88
CA ALA A 584 -20.61 -2.66 -52.06
C ALA A 584 -19.29 -2.60 -52.86
N ALA A 585 -18.14 -2.73 -52.20
CA ALA A 585 -16.82 -2.76 -52.83
C ALA A 585 -16.40 -4.17 -53.31
N HIS A 586 -17.13 -5.23 -52.94
CA HIS A 586 -16.79 -6.61 -53.25
C HIS A 586 -16.87 -6.87 -54.76
N LYS A 587 -15.77 -7.35 -55.33
CA LYS A 587 -15.72 -7.85 -56.71
C LYS A 587 -15.45 -9.35 -56.65
N PRO A 588 -16.42 -10.21 -57.02
CA PRO A 588 -16.27 -11.65 -56.87
C PRO A 588 -15.11 -12.14 -57.74
N SER A 589 -14.11 -12.75 -57.10
CA SER A 589 -12.93 -13.33 -57.75
C SER A 589 -13.17 -14.76 -58.24
N SER A 590 -14.24 -15.41 -57.79
CA SER A 590 -14.64 -16.79 -58.09
C SER A 590 -16.17 -16.94 -57.94
N PRO A 591 -16.84 -17.94 -58.59
CA PRO A 591 -18.26 -18.22 -58.40
C PRO A 591 -18.68 -18.51 -56.96
N ASP A 592 -17.74 -18.95 -56.11
CA ASP A 592 -17.96 -19.24 -54.69
C ASP A 592 -17.65 -18.04 -53.77
N ASP A 593 -17.18 -16.92 -54.32
CA ASP A 593 -16.75 -15.72 -53.58
C ASP A 593 -17.94 -14.83 -53.20
N LYS A 594 -18.65 -15.24 -52.14
CA LYS A 594 -19.84 -14.53 -51.63
C LYS A 594 -19.46 -13.19 -51.01
N PRO A 595 -20.29 -12.14 -51.19
CA PRO A 595 -20.08 -10.87 -50.51
C PRO A 595 -20.10 -11.07 -48.99
N PRO A 596 -19.39 -10.20 -48.23
CA PRO A 596 -19.40 -10.23 -46.78
C PRO A 596 -20.83 -10.09 -46.24
N THR A 597 -21.18 -10.93 -45.26
CA THR A 597 -22.47 -10.88 -44.58
C THR A 597 -22.59 -9.59 -43.80
N ILE A 598 -23.63 -8.79 -44.08
CA ILE A 598 -23.93 -7.57 -43.33
C ILE A 598 -24.73 -7.97 -42.09
N PRO A 599 -24.26 -7.66 -40.87
CA PRO A 599 -25.04 -7.90 -39.66
C PRO A 599 -26.21 -6.91 -39.58
N ASP A 600 -27.39 -7.40 -39.19
CA ASP A 600 -28.55 -6.53 -38.92
C ASP A 600 -28.26 -5.56 -37.77
N GLU A 601 -28.90 -4.39 -37.79
CA GLU A 601 -28.84 -3.43 -36.67
C GLU A 601 -29.30 -4.10 -35.37
N PRO A 602 -28.61 -3.90 -34.23
CA PRO A 602 -29.05 -4.47 -32.96
C PRO A 602 -30.41 -3.88 -32.55
N ALA A 603 -31.40 -4.76 -32.38
CA ALA A 603 -32.71 -4.35 -31.89
C ALA A 603 -32.68 -3.94 -30.41
N LEU A 604 -31.66 -4.35 -29.67
CA LEU A 604 -31.49 -4.03 -28.26
C LEU A 604 -30.03 -4.22 -27.83
N VAL A 605 -29.50 -3.26 -27.07
CA VAL A 605 -28.22 -3.38 -26.36
C VAL A 605 -28.49 -3.29 -24.86
N ILE A 606 -27.99 -4.27 -24.10
CA ILE A 606 -28.08 -4.32 -22.64
C ILE A 606 -26.67 -4.22 -22.07
N SER A 607 -26.41 -3.22 -21.24
CA SER A 607 -25.20 -3.13 -20.44
C SER A 607 -25.53 -3.21 -18.95
N ALA A 608 -24.57 -3.65 -18.15
CA ALA A 608 -24.66 -3.54 -16.71
C ALA A 608 -23.28 -3.30 -16.10
N ASP A 609 -23.24 -2.53 -15.02
CA ASP A 609 -22.05 -2.32 -14.22
C ASP A 609 -22.36 -2.54 -12.74
N THR A 610 -21.42 -3.14 -12.00
CA THR A 610 -21.65 -3.53 -10.61
C THR A 610 -20.48 -3.10 -9.76
N ILE A 611 -20.76 -2.39 -8.68
CA ILE A 611 -19.78 -1.94 -7.68
C ILE A 611 -20.25 -2.29 -6.27
N ILE A 612 -19.33 -2.22 -5.31
CA ILE A 612 -19.67 -2.21 -3.88
C ILE A 612 -19.39 -0.82 -3.32
N ALA A 613 -20.35 -0.26 -2.60
CA ALA A 613 -20.17 0.94 -1.79
C ALA A 613 -20.05 0.55 -0.32
N THR A 614 -18.93 0.91 0.31
CA THR A 614 -18.76 0.74 1.75
C THR A 614 -19.63 1.73 2.52
N ARG A 615 -19.80 1.52 3.84
CA ARG A 615 -20.53 2.46 4.71
C ARG A 615 -19.96 3.89 4.69
N ALA A 616 -18.67 4.04 4.38
CA ALA A 616 -18.00 5.33 4.25
C ALA A 616 -18.14 5.95 2.84
N GLY A 617 -18.92 5.34 1.94
CA GLY A 617 -19.11 5.79 0.56
C GLY A 617 -17.96 5.42 -0.39
N GLN A 618 -17.02 4.56 0.03
CA GLN A 618 -15.92 4.14 -0.83
C GLN A 618 -16.40 3.12 -1.86
N ILE A 619 -16.05 3.34 -3.13
CA ILE A 619 -16.34 2.42 -4.24
C ILE A 619 -15.26 1.34 -4.32
N LEU A 620 -15.67 0.07 -4.19
CA LEU A 620 -14.86 -1.12 -4.41
C LEU A 620 -15.30 -1.81 -5.69
N GLU A 621 -14.34 -2.00 -6.60
CA GLU A 621 -14.52 -2.72 -7.86
C GLU A 621 -13.95 -4.14 -7.72
N LYS A 622 -13.34 -4.68 -8.78
CA LYS A 622 -12.68 -5.97 -8.79
C LYS A 622 -11.32 -5.88 -8.09
N PRO A 623 -10.91 -6.89 -7.32
CA PRO A 623 -9.59 -6.90 -6.69
C PRO A 623 -8.50 -7.00 -7.76
N ARG A 624 -7.44 -6.19 -7.62
CA ARG A 624 -6.34 -6.11 -8.58
C ARG A 624 -5.22 -7.11 -8.29
N THR A 625 -5.02 -7.47 -7.03
CA THR A 625 -4.02 -8.44 -6.57
C THR A 625 -4.61 -9.36 -5.50
N GLU A 626 -3.93 -10.46 -5.19
CA GLU A 626 -4.34 -11.36 -4.11
C GLU A 626 -4.32 -10.67 -2.73
N ALA A 627 -3.35 -9.79 -2.48
CA ALA A 627 -3.32 -8.98 -1.26
C ALA A 627 -4.46 -7.95 -1.21
N ASP A 628 -4.80 -7.37 -2.37
CA ASP A 628 -5.94 -6.47 -2.52
C ASP A 628 -7.26 -7.19 -2.23
N HIS A 629 -7.37 -8.43 -2.71
CA HIS A 629 -8.51 -9.32 -2.51
C HIS A 629 -8.71 -9.68 -1.03
N VAL A 630 -7.66 -10.09 -0.34
CA VAL A 630 -7.72 -10.35 1.12
C VAL A 630 -8.15 -9.09 1.86
N ARG A 631 -7.53 -7.94 1.56
CA ARG A 631 -7.86 -6.67 2.23
C ARG A 631 -9.31 -6.26 2.03
N MET A 632 -9.83 -6.37 0.81
CA MET A 632 -11.24 -6.08 0.50
C MET A 632 -12.17 -6.94 1.35
N LEU A 633 -11.95 -8.26 1.36
CA LEU A 633 -12.81 -9.18 2.11
C LEU A 633 -12.71 -9.00 3.63
N THR A 634 -11.51 -8.73 4.15
CA THR A 634 -11.31 -8.37 5.56
C THR A 634 -12.07 -7.09 5.90
N HIS A 635 -11.99 -6.06 5.06
CA HIS A 635 -12.73 -4.81 5.28
C HIS A 635 -14.25 -5.02 5.28
N LEU A 636 -14.78 -5.78 4.32
CA LEU A 636 -16.22 -6.08 4.24
C LEU A 636 -16.69 -6.90 5.45
N ARG A 637 -15.88 -7.86 5.91
CA ARG A 637 -16.14 -8.60 7.16
C ARG A 637 -16.18 -7.68 8.38
N ASP A 638 -15.15 -6.86 8.56
CA ASP A 638 -14.97 -6.06 9.77
C ASP A 638 -15.99 -4.91 9.86
N THR A 639 -16.46 -4.42 8.71
CA THR A 639 -17.55 -3.44 8.62
C THR A 639 -18.95 -4.06 8.64
N ARG A 640 -19.03 -5.39 8.52
CA ARG A 640 -20.23 -6.25 8.53
C ARG A 640 -21.23 -6.02 7.40
N VAL A 641 -21.44 -4.79 6.95
CA VAL A 641 -22.47 -4.45 5.96
C VAL A 641 -21.92 -3.52 4.87
N HIS A 642 -22.30 -3.79 3.64
CA HIS A 642 -22.00 -2.97 2.47
C HIS A 642 -23.15 -3.00 1.46
N ARG A 643 -23.17 -1.98 0.59
CA ARG A 643 -24.19 -1.80 -0.44
C ARG A 643 -23.62 -2.33 -1.76
N VAL A 644 -24.36 -3.20 -2.43
CA VAL A 644 -24.06 -3.63 -3.79
C VAL A 644 -24.96 -2.85 -4.74
N LEU A 645 -24.35 -2.09 -5.64
CA LEU A 645 -25.03 -1.26 -6.62
C LEU A 645 -24.80 -1.85 -8.00
N THR A 646 -25.86 -2.20 -8.71
CA THR A 646 -25.78 -2.52 -10.15
C THR A 646 -26.62 -1.54 -10.94
N ALA A 647 -25.98 -0.81 -11.85
CA ALA A 647 -26.69 -0.08 -12.88
C ALA A 647 -26.88 -0.95 -14.11
N VAL A 648 -28.09 -0.91 -14.66
CA VAL A 648 -28.43 -1.52 -15.95
C VAL A 648 -28.82 -0.39 -16.89
N CYS A 649 -28.25 -0.40 -18.08
CA CYS A 649 -28.61 0.52 -19.15
C CYS A 649 -29.07 -0.29 -20.36
N VAL A 650 -30.22 0.08 -20.93
CA VAL A 650 -30.81 -0.58 -22.09
C VAL A 650 -31.05 0.47 -23.17
N LEU A 651 -30.67 0.15 -24.41
CA LEU A 651 -30.81 1.01 -25.57
C LEU A 651 -31.49 0.23 -26.71
N ALA A 652 -32.49 0.84 -27.35
CA ALA A 652 -33.12 0.31 -28.56
C ALA A 652 -33.22 1.42 -29.64
N PRO A 653 -33.04 1.11 -30.93
CA PRO A 653 -33.26 2.06 -32.00
C PRO A 653 -34.74 2.46 -32.11
N LYS A 654 -35.01 3.68 -32.59
CA LYS A 654 -36.36 4.17 -32.89
C LYS A 654 -36.75 3.79 -34.31
N GLU A 655 -37.98 3.32 -34.50
CA GLU A 655 -38.49 3.00 -35.85
C GLU A 655 -38.61 4.25 -36.74
N ASP A 656 -38.82 5.43 -36.15
CA ASP A 656 -38.98 6.70 -36.86
C ASP A 656 -37.66 7.44 -37.15
N ALA A 657 -36.53 6.90 -36.67
CA ALA A 657 -35.18 7.48 -36.77
C ALA A 657 -35.07 8.95 -36.30
N THR A 658 -35.98 9.42 -35.43
CA THR A 658 -35.94 10.78 -34.88
C THR A 658 -34.72 10.94 -33.97
N HIS A 659 -33.95 12.02 -34.17
CA HIS A 659 -32.72 12.26 -33.41
C HIS A 659 -32.96 12.18 -31.88
N PRO A 660 -32.17 11.40 -31.11
CA PRO A 660 -30.87 10.80 -31.46
C PRO A 660 -30.92 9.45 -32.21
N GLY A 661 -32.08 8.98 -32.64
CA GLY A 661 -32.29 7.75 -33.42
C GLY A 661 -32.49 6.50 -32.56
N TYR A 662 -32.42 6.64 -31.24
CA TYR A 662 -32.57 5.56 -30.27
C TYR A 662 -33.24 6.08 -28.99
N GLU A 663 -33.79 5.14 -28.23
CA GLU A 663 -34.30 5.33 -26.88
C GLU A 663 -33.36 4.63 -25.89
N ILE A 664 -33.01 5.30 -24.78
CA ILE A 664 -32.07 4.78 -23.79
C ILE A 664 -32.60 5.00 -22.37
N ALA A 665 -32.60 3.95 -21.56
CA ALA A 665 -33.04 4.02 -20.17
C ALA A 665 -32.01 3.36 -19.25
N THR A 666 -31.81 3.93 -18.06
CA THR A 666 -30.86 3.44 -17.05
C THR A 666 -31.54 3.37 -15.70
N HIS A 667 -31.29 2.30 -14.95
CA HIS A 667 -31.75 2.14 -13.57
C HIS A 667 -30.61 1.60 -12.70
N THR A 668 -30.46 2.12 -11.49
CA THR A 668 -29.50 1.62 -10.49
C THR A 668 -30.26 0.92 -9.37
N GLU A 669 -29.98 -0.37 -9.18
CA GLU A 669 -30.55 -1.17 -8.10
C GLU A 669 -29.56 -1.29 -6.94
N GLU A 670 -30.05 -1.12 -5.72
CA GLU A 670 -29.26 -1.25 -4.50
C GLU A 670 -29.67 -2.48 -3.70
N THR A 671 -28.69 -3.16 -3.10
CA THR A 671 -28.94 -4.27 -2.18
C THR A 671 -27.90 -4.28 -1.07
N SER A 672 -28.34 -4.41 0.17
CA SER A 672 -27.44 -4.51 1.32
C SER A 672 -27.04 -5.96 1.55
N VAL A 673 -25.74 -6.21 1.72
CA VAL A 673 -25.18 -7.54 2.00
C VAL A 673 -24.48 -7.51 3.35
N PHE A 674 -24.75 -8.52 4.17
CA PHE A 674 -24.19 -8.68 5.50
C PHE A 674 -23.21 -9.84 5.51
N PHE A 675 -21.99 -9.60 5.97
CA PHE A 675 -20.94 -10.62 6.11
C PHE A 675 -20.94 -11.25 7.50
N ALA A 676 -20.61 -12.54 7.54
CA ALA A 676 -20.30 -13.25 8.79
C ALA A 676 -19.08 -12.61 9.46
N GLN A 677 -19.00 -12.62 10.79
CA GLN A 677 -17.94 -11.94 11.55
C GLN A 677 -16.74 -12.87 11.87
N ALA A 678 -15.61 -12.30 12.28
CA ALA A 678 -14.40 -13.07 12.61
C ALA A 678 -14.62 -14.08 13.76
N ASN A 679 -15.43 -13.69 14.75
CA ASN A 679 -15.87 -14.54 15.87
C ASN A 679 -17.05 -15.47 15.52
N ASP A 680 -17.60 -15.33 14.30
CA ASP A 680 -18.77 -16.07 13.81
C ASP A 680 -18.42 -16.85 12.52
N GLY A 681 -17.27 -17.54 12.55
CA GLY A 681 -16.88 -18.49 11.51
C GLY A 681 -16.13 -17.92 10.30
N LEU A 682 -15.81 -16.61 10.27
CA LEU A 682 -14.99 -16.00 9.21
C LEU A 682 -13.61 -15.45 9.67
N PRO A 683 -12.74 -16.27 10.28
CA PRO A 683 -11.37 -15.88 10.61
C PRO A 683 -10.48 -15.63 9.38
N ASP A 684 -9.31 -15.01 9.58
CA ASP A 684 -8.42 -14.56 8.49
C ASP A 684 -7.94 -15.71 7.58
N ASP A 685 -7.79 -16.92 8.12
CA ASP A 685 -7.43 -18.13 7.38
C ASP A 685 -8.54 -18.60 6.42
N VAL A 686 -9.82 -18.40 6.76
CA VAL A 686 -10.95 -18.68 5.86
C VAL A 686 -10.94 -17.69 4.70
N ILE A 687 -10.72 -16.40 4.96
CA ILE A 687 -10.58 -15.38 3.90
C ILE A 687 -9.39 -15.73 2.99
N ALA A 688 -8.22 -16.01 3.56
CA ALA A 688 -7.04 -16.40 2.79
C ALA A 688 -7.27 -17.68 1.97
N SER A 689 -8.03 -18.63 2.50
CA SER A 689 -8.42 -19.85 1.79
C SER A 689 -9.38 -19.56 0.64
N TYR A 690 -10.36 -18.69 0.85
CA TYR A 690 -11.30 -18.26 -0.17
C TYR A 690 -10.57 -17.54 -1.32
N VAL A 691 -9.67 -16.61 -1.02
CA VAL A 691 -8.92 -15.86 -2.02
C VAL A 691 -8.08 -16.79 -2.91
N ARG A 692 -7.47 -17.83 -2.33
CA ARG A 692 -6.73 -18.85 -3.09
C ARG A 692 -7.57 -19.62 -4.10
N THR A 693 -8.90 -19.69 -3.91
CA THR A 693 -9.81 -20.29 -4.92
C THR A 693 -9.93 -19.45 -6.18
N ARG A 694 -9.56 -18.16 -6.11
CA ARG A 694 -9.76 -17.14 -7.15
C ARG A 694 -11.21 -16.94 -7.60
N GLU A 695 -12.18 -17.52 -6.89
CA GLU A 695 -13.61 -17.44 -7.25
C GLU A 695 -14.12 -16.00 -7.29
N GLY A 696 -13.62 -15.13 -6.41
CA GLY A 696 -14.02 -13.72 -6.35
C GLY A 696 -13.20 -12.74 -7.19
N ALA A 697 -12.11 -13.18 -7.84
CA ALA A 697 -11.09 -12.27 -8.37
C ALA A 697 -11.59 -11.34 -9.50
N ASP A 698 -12.60 -11.76 -10.26
CA ASP A 698 -13.21 -11.02 -11.37
C ASP A 698 -14.51 -10.28 -10.96
N LYS A 699 -14.78 -10.15 -9.65
CA LYS A 699 -16.07 -9.68 -9.11
C LYS A 699 -15.88 -8.44 -8.25
N ALA A 700 -16.86 -7.54 -8.30
CA ALA A 700 -16.89 -6.39 -7.42
C ALA A 700 -16.85 -6.84 -5.95
N GLY A 701 -15.96 -6.24 -5.16
CA GLY A 701 -15.72 -6.59 -3.76
C GLY A 701 -15.07 -7.95 -3.52
N GLY A 702 -14.71 -8.69 -4.57
CA GLY A 702 -13.93 -9.91 -4.42
C GLY A 702 -14.71 -11.14 -3.95
N TYR A 703 -16.03 -11.25 -4.12
CA TYR A 703 -16.74 -12.49 -3.76
C TYR A 703 -17.83 -12.89 -4.76
N ALA A 704 -18.15 -14.18 -4.78
CA ALA A 704 -19.20 -14.76 -5.62
C ALA A 704 -20.37 -15.26 -4.77
N LEU A 705 -21.55 -14.64 -4.93
CA LEU A 705 -22.73 -15.07 -4.20
C LEU A 705 -23.23 -16.47 -4.60
N GLN A 706 -23.08 -16.85 -5.87
CA GLN A 706 -23.51 -18.16 -6.39
C GLN A 706 -22.51 -19.29 -6.10
N GLY A 707 -21.46 -19.00 -5.34
CA GLY A 707 -20.33 -19.89 -5.12
C GLY A 707 -20.04 -20.13 -3.64
N VAL A 708 -18.81 -20.56 -3.36
CA VAL A 708 -18.32 -20.76 -1.98
C VAL A 708 -18.40 -19.46 -1.19
N GLY A 709 -18.25 -18.31 -1.86
CA GLY A 709 -18.34 -16.99 -1.24
C GLY A 709 -19.70 -16.71 -0.60
N GLY A 710 -20.80 -17.04 -1.28
CA GLY A 710 -22.15 -16.89 -0.72
C GLY A 710 -22.46 -17.83 0.44
N MET A 711 -21.78 -18.97 0.51
CA MET A 711 -21.98 -19.97 1.57
C MET A 711 -21.14 -19.69 2.82
N LEU A 712 -19.94 -19.11 2.67
CA LEU A 712 -18.99 -18.90 3.76
C LEU A 712 -18.90 -17.45 4.22
N LEU A 713 -19.05 -16.48 3.32
CA LEU A 713 -18.78 -15.07 3.62
C LEU A 713 -20.06 -14.30 3.98
N VAL A 714 -21.19 -14.64 3.37
CA VAL A 714 -22.44 -13.88 3.46
C VAL A 714 -23.38 -14.49 4.51
N GLU A 715 -23.77 -13.68 5.50
CA GLU A 715 -24.74 -14.02 6.54
C GLU A 715 -26.18 -13.78 6.06
N LYS A 716 -26.43 -12.58 5.48
CA LYS A 716 -27.77 -12.13 5.10
C LYS A 716 -27.72 -11.17 3.91
N ILE A 717 -28.81 -11.12 3.14
CA ILE A 717 -29.02 -10.13 2.08
C ILE A 717 -30.37 -9.44 2.29
N GLU A 718 -30.38 -8.12 2.20
CA GLU A 718 -31.58 -7.28 2.20
C GLU A 718 -31.69 -6.57 0.85
N GLY A 719 -32.54 -7.10 -0.02
CA GLY A 719 -32.74 -6.62 -1.38
C GLY A 719 -32.75 -7.76 -2.41
N SER A 720 -32.33 -7.47 -3.63
CA SER A 720 -32.36 -8.39 -4.78
C SER A 720 -31.09 -9.24 -4.86
N VAL A 721 -31.25 -10.56 -4.86
CA VAL A 721 -30.12 -11.52 -4.99
C VAL A 721 -29.47 -11.41 -6.38
N ASP A 722 -30.27 -11.26 -7.42
CA ASP A 722 -29.82 -11.09 -8.80
C ASP A 722 -29.09 -9.76 -9.03
N ASN A 723 -29.42 -8.70 -8.27
CA ASN A 723 -28.63 -7.48 -8.20
C ASN A 723 -27.20 -7.77 -7.70
N VAL A 724 -27.05 -8.56 -6.63
CA VAL A 724 -25.72 -8.92 -6.10
C VAL A 724 -24.92 -9.82 -7.07
N ILE A 725 -25.60 -10.65 -7.85
CA ILE A 725 -24.98 -11.45 -8.92
C ILE A 725 -24.45 -10.54 -10.05
N GLY A 726 -25.06 -9.38 -10.22
CA GLY A 726 -24.64 -8.30 -11.11
C GLY A 726 -25.62 -8.00 -12.24
N LEU A 727 -26.88 -8.42 -12.14
CA LEU A 727 -27.95 -8.02 -13.07
C LEU A 727 -29.33 -8.12 -12.39
N PRO A 728 -29.96 -7.00 -12.01
CA PRO A 728 -31.34 -6.99 -11.51
C PRO A 728 -32.30 -7.29 -12.67
N VAL A 729 -32.68 -8.55 -12.79
CA VAL A 729 -33.39 -9.11 -13.96
C VAL A 729 -34.77 -8.49 -14.14
N ARG A 730 -35.53 -8.32 -13.05
CA ARG A 730 -36.85 -7.69 -13.09
C ARG A 730 -36.78 -6.27 -13.65
N LYS A 731 -35.84 -5.47 -13.16
CA LYS A 731 -35.63 -4.09 -13.63
C LYS A 731 -35.12 -4.05 -15.06
N THR A 732 -34.25 -5.00 -15.43
CA THR A 732 -33.76 -5.12 -16.82
C THR A 732 -34.92 -5.36 -17.80
N LEU A 733 -35.85 -6.25 -17.48
CA LEU A 733 -37.02 -6.50 -18.32
C LEU A 733 -37.95 -5.27 -18.43
N GLN A 734 -38.17 -4.56 -17.33
CA GLN A 734 -38.94 -3.31 -17.34
C GLN A 734 -38.30 -2.24 -18.24
N LEU A 735 -36.97 -2.10 -18.18
CA LEU A 735 -36.24 -1.19 -19.06
C LEU A 735 -36.34 -1.63 -20.53
N CYS A 736 -36.24 -2.93 -20.82
CA CYS A 736 -36.40 -3.45 -22.18
C CYS A 736 -37.80 -3.14 -22.72
N GLU A 737 -38.85 -3.35 -21.93
CA GLU A 737 -40.22 -3.02 -22.32
C GLU A 737 -40.40 -1.53 -22.55
N LYS A 738 -39.81 -0.69 -21.69
CA LYS A 738 -39.84 0.77 -21.82
C LYS A 738 -39.23 1.24 -23.15
N VAL A 739 -37.99 0.82 -23.44
CA VAL A 739 -37.28 1.30 -24.64
C VAL A 739 -37.74 0.65 -25.94
N VAL A 740 -38.43 -0.50 -25.90
CA VAL A 740 -38.91 -1.17 -27.12
C VAL A 740 -40.39 -0.86 -27.41
N PHE A 741 -41.28 -0.90 -26.41
CA PHE A 741 -42.73 -0.75 -26.63
C PHE A 741 -43.31 0.59 -26.18
N LYS A 742 -42.65 1.31 -25.26
CA LYS A 742 -43.12 2.59 -24.72
C LYS A 742 -42.20 3.76 -25.09
N GLN A 743 -41.67 3.76 -26.32
CA GLN A 743 -40.82 4.85 -26.80
C GLN A 743 -41.60 6.17 -26.81
N GLY A 744 -41.06 7.22 -26.18
CA GLY A 744 -41.66 8.57 -26.17
C GLY A 744 -42.76 8.83 -25.13
N VAL A 745 -42.91 7.98 -24.10
CA VAL A 745 -43.80 8.24 -22.96
C VAL A 745 -42.95 8.73 -21.77
N ASP A 746 -43.14 9.98 -21.34
CA ASP A 746 -42.42 10.60 -20.22
C ASP A 746 -42.95 10.11 -18.85
N GLU A 747 -42.09 10.05 -17.83
CA GLU A 747 -42.35 9.45 -16.50
C GLU A 747 -43.28 10.29 -15.58
N ASP A 748 -43.64 11.50 -15.95
CA ASP A 748 -44.35 12.44 -15.06
C ASP A 748 -45.86 12.14 -14.86
N GLU A 749 -46.44 11.15 -15.56
CA GLU A 749 -47.87 10.83 -15.44
C GLU A 749 -48.22 9.71 -14.44
N GLU A 750 -47.26 8.93 -13.92
CA GLU A 750 -47.57 7.79 -13.02
C GLU A 750 -47.56 8.14 -11.50
N GLU A 751 -47.03 9.29 -11.06
CA GLU A 751 -46.98 9.67 -9.62
C GLU A 751 -48.15 10.52 -9.09
N THR A 752 -49.13 10.91 -9.92
CA THR A 752 -50.27 11.75 -9.49
C THR A 752 -51.60 11.01 -9.31
N GLY A 753 -51.61 9.68 -9.38
CA GLY A 753 -52.83 8.86 -9.42
C GLY A 753 -53.13 8.02 -8.19
N SER A 754 -52.95 8.52 -6.95
CA SER A 754 -53.51 7.84 -5.76
C SER A 754 -53.69 8.75 -4.53
N GLU A 755 -54.43 9.84 -4.69
CA GLU A 755 -55.16 10.48 -3.58
C GLU A 755 -56.56 10.86 -4.08
N GLU A 756 -57.43 9.86 -4.27
CA GLU A 756 -58.90 9.98 -4.24
C GLU A 756 -59.50 8.56 -4.39
N GLU A 757 -59.71 7.87 -3.26
CA GLU A 757 -60.91 7.11 -2.86
C GLU A 757 -60.73 6.44 -1.48
#